data_AF-A0A6B3GVP2-F1
#
_entry.id   AF-A0A6B3GVP2-F1
#
_cell.length_a   1.000
_cell.length_b   1.000
_cell.length_c   1.000
_cell.angle_alpha   90.00
_cell.angle_beta   90.00
_cell.angle_gamma   90.00
#
_symmetry.space_group_name_H-M   'P 1'
#
loop_
_entity.id
_entity.type
_entity.pdbx_description
1 polymer ?
#
loop_
_entity_poly.entity_id
_entity_poly.type
_entity_poly.pdbx_seq_one_letter_code
_entity_poly.pdbx_strand_id
1 'polypeptide(L)'
;PGVRDAAVLLTEYGPGDRRLAAHLVADADSAALAPERAAAVLPAHLLPSVWTTLDALPLTPNGKLDRRALRTAGHQVPGEVRAPRNAAETALRDLFAEVLGREPDQVGVDRSFFTLGGDSLLAGRLVGRVRAVLSRDLGVRDVFTWPTVAGLAVRLGEADGTADARPGPVPRPGLVPVSHAQRGLWFLHRLEEAGHAYHVPLAARLEGPLDTEALRAAARDVQQRHEILRTTFPHDGDGPRQHVLPEAEAPDPLTVVPQAEGQGAHDDAYEAALRRPFDLAAAPPWRITLLRRSSHEHTLLVVLHHIAADQQSIGPLTRDLATAYESRRRGEPPTWPPLPLQYADFTLWQRARLGAPDDPGSPLARELAHWREALRGAPAETPLPADRPGRPDAGHPGDAVDFDWGPRLGTRLKELAAARGATTFMALHAALACALSRWGAGTDVVVGTVTAGREDPALEPLAGYFAQALPLRLDLTGRPGFATVVDRARAADLTAFAHTGAPFDRIVETLGPPREPGRHPLFQVMLNHRSGARPALRLAGLRATELPQRRPVAKYPLLWDVAEEADGTFHGCLEYATDRFERRTAEALLDAVRHFLEAALDRPEAPFADLPCPRPGTGPADPAPPAPVRPAPTPGEEARAGEAATEELLRSLTAALLGRDSVDADANFFRLGGDSILAVQLASRAQAAGVPVGPKDVFAHQSPRALARTMQRRVRDTPGPARPSQDPGPLEPTPVVEWLASLGGDAGGFAQSVVVPLPATATGATVRDALQRLVDHHDALRLRRTAVQDDRWELEVRPPGTVPAGELLRHVDLAREGADDPAACDELVEQERRAARRHLDPDRGDMVRAVLFHGLEDRLLLVIHHLAVDGVSWRVLLPDLEQAHRHALRGEHAPLPPVPTPLRAWTRALRAAARSEAVRADETW
;
A
#
# COMPACT_ATOMS: atom_id res chain seq x y z
N PRO A 1 42.99 34.12 8.71
CA PRO A 1 43.83 35.04 9.52
C PRO A 1 43.17 35.28 10.89
N GLY A 2 43.75 34.73 11.96
CA GLY A 2 43.23 34.84 13.35
C GLY A 2 43.32 33.55 14.20
N VAL A 3 43.40 32.39 13.55
CA VAL A 3 43.77 31.12 14.19
C VAL A 3 45.29 30.99 14.15
N ARG A 4 45.94 30.94 15.32
CA ARG A 4 47.40 30.80 15.48
C ARG A 4 47.83 29.35 15.33
N ASP A 5 47.15 28.44 16.02
CA ASP A 5 47.43 27.01 16.01
C ASP A 5 46.11 26.21 15.97
N ALA A 6 46.11 25.03 15.36
CA ALA A 6 44.95 24.15 15.33
C ALA A 6 45.36 22.67 15.38
N ALA A 7 44.60 21.86 16.12
CA ALA A 7 44.74 20.41 16.14
C ALA A 7 43.36 19.76 16.06
N VAL A 8 43.17 18.86 15.09
CA VAL A 8 41.92 18.10 14.92
C VAL A 8 42.17 16.64 15.27
N LEU A 9 41.32 16.08 16.13
CA LEU A 9 41.42 14.71 16.62
C LEU A 9 40.08 14.00 16.50
N LEU A 10 40.10 12.70 16.19
CA LEU A 10 38.94 11.85 16.44
C LEU A 10 38.90 11.54 17.94
N THR A 11 37.85 11.99 18.61
CA THR A 11 37.66 11.90 20.07
C THR A 11 36.34 11.20 20.37
N GLU A 12 36.32 10.37 21.41
CA GLU A 12 35.15 9.63 21.86
C GLU A 12 34.54 10.37 23.07
N TYR A 13 33.25 10.74 22.99
CA TYR A 13 32.53 11.51 24.01
C TYR A 13 31.53 10.67 24.83
N GLY A 14 31.44 9.39 24.50
CA GLY A 14 30.59 8.36 25.10
C GLY A 14 30.77 7.06 24.30
N PRO A 15 30.27 5.91 24.79
CA PRO A 15 30.46 4.62 24.11
C PRO A 15 30.05 4.68 22.63
N GLY A 16 31.02 4.59 21.72
CA GLY A 16 30.80 4.61 20.27
C GLY A 16 30.61 6.01 19.64
N ASP A 17 30.55 7.08 20.43
CA ASP A 17 30.35 8.45 19.94
C ASP A 17 31.67 9.10 19.53
N ARG A 18 32.17 8.72 18.35
CA ARG A 18 33.43 9.22 17.78
C ARG A 18 33.19 10.44 16.89
N ARG A 19 33.80 11.57 17.28
CA ARG A 19 33.61 12.87 16.64
C ARG A 19 34.94 13.51 16.30
N LEU A 20 34.99 14.26 15.20
CA LEU A 20 36.10 15.15 14.92
C LEU A 20 36.00 16.36 15.87
N ALA A 21 37.00 16.51 16.73
CA ALA A 21 37.14 17.60 17.69
C ALA A 21 38.31 18.50 17.26
N ALA A 22 38.02 19.77 17.01
CA ALA A 22 39.00 20.80 16.69
C ALA A 22 39.37 21.60 17.93
N HIS A 23 40.66 21.62 18.25
CA HIS A 23 41.25 22.45 19.29
C HIS A 23 42.00 23.60 18.63
N LEU A 24 41.55 24.83 18.89
CA LEU A 24 42.07 26.04 18.27
C LEU A 24 42.79 26.89 19.30
N VAL A 25 43.86 27.55 18.87
CA VAL A 25 44.41 28.70 19.58
C VAL A 25 44.17 29.92 18.72
N ALA A 26 43.21 30.74 19.13
CA ALA A 26 42.72 31.87 18.35
C ALA A 26 42.16 32.94 19.29
N ASP A 27 42.04 34.18 18.80
CA ASP A 27 41.21 35.19 19.47
C ASP A 27 39.72 34.79 19.42
N ALA A 28 38.90 35.38 20.31
CA ALA A 28 37.51 35.00 20.49
C ALA A 28 36.66 35.15 19.21
N ASP A 29 36.87 36.22 18.44
CA ASP A 29 36.13 36.49 17.21
C ASP A 29 36.49 35.47 16.12
N SER A 30 37.78 35.16 15.99
CA SER A 30 38.29 34.16 15.05
C SER A 30 37.89 32.74 15.42
N ALA A 31 37.84 32.41 16.71
CA ALA A 31 37.36 31.13 17.21
C ALA A 31 35.86 30.94 16.94
N ALA A 32 35.06 32.00 17.12
CA ALA A 32 33.62 31.98 16.86
C ALA A 32 33.30 31.77 15.38
N LEU A 33 34.10 32.35 14.47
CA LEU A 33 33.93 32.23 13.01
C LEU A 33 34.58 30.99 12.39
N ALA A 34 35.37 30.23 13.16
CA ALA A 34 36.12 29.08 12.63
C ALA A 34 35.23 27.95 12.05
N PRO A 35 34.08 27.58 12.66
CA PRO A 35 33.19 26.57 12.09
C PRO A 35 32.62 26.97 10.73
N GLU A 36 32.13 28.20 10.60
CA GLU A 36 31.54 28.73 9.36
C GLU A 36 32.59 28.82 8.25
N ARG A 37 33.79 29.31 8.57
CA ARG A 37 34.89 29.39 7.60
C ARG A 37 35.40 28.03 7.16
N ALA A 38 35.40 27.03 8.05
CA ALA A 38 35.76 25.67 7.71
C ALA A 38 34.69 25.02 6.81
N ALA A 39 33.41 25.27 7.10
CA ALA A 39 32.29 24.76 6.31
C ALA A 39 32.29 25.29 4.88
N ALA A 40 32.70 26.55 4.68
CA ALA A 40 32.84 27.15 3.36
C ALA A 40 33.90 26.46 2.45
N VAL A 41 34.81 25.66 3.00
CA VAL A 41 35.95 25.08 2.25
C VAL A 41 36.14 23.58 2.44
N LEU A 42 35.41 22.93 3.35
CA LEU A 42 35.53 21.50 3.64
C LEU A 42 34.21 20.75 3.37
N PRO A 43 34.26 19.52 2.81
CA PRO A 43 33.12 18.61 2.79
C PRO A 43 32.57 18.31 4.18
N ALA A 44 31.25 18.12 4.29
CA ALA A 44 30.55 17.94 5.56
C ALA A 44 31.12 16.86 6.50
N HIS A 45 31.62 15.75 5.95
CA HIS A 45 32.19 14.65 6.75
C HIS A 45 33.60 14.94 7.30
N LEU A 46 34.25 16.01 6.85
CA LEU A 46 35.54 16.48 7.36
C LEU A 46 35.40 17.64 8.35
N LEU A 47 34.17 18.11 8.59
CA LEU A 47 33.92 19.19 9.53
C LEU A 47 33.94 18.68 10.97
N PRO A 48 34.75 19.28 11.85
CA PRO A 48 34.70 19.02 13.28
C PRO A 48 33.32 19.36 13.85
N SER A 49 32.77 18.46 14.67
CA SER A 49 31.50 18.66 15.37
C SER A 49 31.68 19.17 16.81
N VAL A 50 32.93 19.24 17.29
CA VAL A 50 33.30 19.88 18.56
C VAL A 50 34.44 20.86 18.32
N TRP A 51 34.32 22.07 18.87
CA TRP A 51 35.31 23.13 18.73
C TRP A 51 35.68 23.66 20.12
N THR A 52 36.95 23.59 20.47
CA THR A 52 37.48 24.01 21.78
C THR A 52 38.58 25.03 21.59
N THR A 53 38.47 26.19 22.24
CA THR A 53 39.53 27.21 22.23
C THR A 53 40.45 27.00 23.42
N LEU A 54 41.76 27.04 23.17
CA LEU A 54 42.81 26.86 24.17
C LEU A 54 43.78 28.06 24.11
N ASP A 55 44.40 28.39 25.23
CA ASP A 55 45.46 29.42 25.27
C ASP A 55 46.73 28.97 24.53
N ALA A 56 46.99 27.66 24.55
CA ALA A 56 48.06 26.99 23.80
C ALA A 56 47.74 25.51 23.59
N LEU A 57 48.28 24.91 22.52
CA LEU A 57 48.20 23.46 22.34
C LEU A 57 49.13 22.75 23.35
N PRO A 58 48.62 21.76 24.13
CA PRO A 58 49.44 21.06 25.11
C PRO A 58 50.48 20.19 24.41
N LEU A 59 51.72 20.25 24.90
CA LEU A 59 52.86 19.49 24.39
C LEU A 59 53.36 18.54 25.49
N THR A 60 53.80 17.35 25.07
CA THR A 60 54.54 16.39 25.90
C THR A 60 55.93 16.95 26.25
N PRO A 61 56.64 16.40 27.26
CA PRO A 61 58.01 16.81 27.60
C PRO A 61 59.02 16.75 26.44
N ASN A 62 58.73 15.95 25.41
CA ASN A 62 59.53 15.82 24.19
C ASN A 62 59.12 16.82 23.07
N GLY A 63 58.28 17.81 23.38
CA GLY A 63 57.85 18.84 22.43
C GLY A 63 56.82 18.39 21.38
N LYS A 64 56.26 17.17 21.50
CA LYS A 64 55.19 16.67 20.60
C LYS A 64 53.81 17.00 21.14
N LEU A 65 52.83 17.18 20.28
CA LEU A 65 51.42 17.38 20.65
C LEU A 65 50.92 16.30 21.61
N ASP A 66 50.43 16.71 22.79
CA ASP A 66 49.84 15.81 23.76
C ASP A 66 48.38 15.52 23.41
N ARG A 67 48.19 14.49 22.58
CA ARG A 67 46.87 14.03 22.14
C ARG A 67 46.00 13.53 23.31
N ARG A 68 46.61 13.07 24.41
CA ARG A 68 45.85 12.61 25.58
C ARG A 68 45.29 13.81 26.32
N ALA A 69 46.12 14.82 26.57
CA ALA A 69 45.68 16.08 27.18
C ALA A 69 44.61 16.79 26.32
N LEU A 70 44.75 16.80 24.99
CA LEU A 70 43.73 17.35 24.09
C LEU A 70 42.40 16.60 24.15
N ARG A 71 42.43 15.26 24.12
CA ARG A 71 41.21 14.45 24.25
C ARG A 71 40.49 14.80 25.55
N THR A 72 41.21 14.93 26.66
CA THR A 72 40.64 15.31 27.97
C THR A 72 40.20 16.77 28.03
N ALA A 73 40.90 17.70 27.38
CA ALA A 73 40.52 19.12 27.32
C ALA A 73 39.18 19.36 26.58
N GLY A 74 38.76 18.40 25.74
CA GLY A 74 37.43 18.38 25.13
C GLY A 74 36.35 17.71 26.00
N HIS A 75 36.70 16.96 27.05
CA HIS A 75 35.73 16.36 27.96
C HIS A 75 35.23 17.41 28.96
N GLN A 76 34.18 18.15 28.60
CA GLN A 76 33.37 18.79 29.64
C GLN A 76 32.67 17.71 30.47
N VAL A 77 32.63 17.94 31.78
CA VAL A 77 32.10 17.05 32.82
C VAL A 77 30.67 16.62 32.49
N PRO A 78 30.26 15.35 32.75
CA PRO A 78 28.87 14.97 32.64
C PRO A 78 28.02 15.83 33.59
N GLY A 79 27.25 16.77 33.01
CA GLY A 79 26.34 17.66 33.74
C GLY A 79 26.35 19.13 33.29
N GLU A 80 27.42 19.63 32.67
CA GLU A 80 27.42 21.01 32.14
C GLU A 80 26.97 21.03 30.67
N VAL A 81 25.69 21.31 30.48
CA VAL A 81 25.11 21.60 29.16
C VAL A 81 25.67 22.95 28.69
N ARG A 82 26.46 22.95 27.60
CA ARG A 82 26.87 24.19 26.94
C ARG A 82 25.62 25.01 26.59
N ALA A 83 25.61 26.29 26.97
CA ALA A 83 24.50 27.18 26.64
C ALA A 83 24.45 27.46 25.13
N PRO A 84 23.24 27.67 24.56
CA PRO A 84 23.09 28.17 23.19
C PRO A 84 23.84 29.49 22.97
N ARG A 85 24.57 29.61 21.86
CA ARG A 85 25.36 30.80 21.52
C ARG A 85 24.57 31.87 20.77
N ASN A 86 23.46 31.51 20.15
CA ASN A 86 22.66 32.40 19.32
C ASN A 86 21.18 31.99 19.33
N ALA A 87 20.31 32.86 18.78
CA ALA A 87 18.87 32.63 18.73
C ALA A 87 18.48 31.34 17.98
N ALA A 88 19.27 30.92 16.98
CA ALA A 88 19.02 29.68 16.24
C ALA A 88 19.29 28.44 17.11
N GLU A 89 20.41 28.40 17.84
CA GLU A 89 20.71 27.34 18.80
C GLU A 89 19.66 27.32 19.94
N THR A 90 19.19 28.48 20.42
CA THR A 90 18.13 28.55 21.44
C THR A 90 16.84 27.94 20.93
N ALA A 91 16.36 28.38 19.76
CA ALA A 91 15.13 27.88 19.18
C ALA A 91 15.23 26.38 18.87
N LEU A 92 16.34 25.92 18.29
CA LEU A 92 16.54 24.50 18.00
C LEU A 92 16.60 23.64 19.28
N ARG A 93 17.25 24.12 20.34
CA ARG A 93 17.25 23.43 21.64
C ARG A 93 15.83 23.28 22.18
N ASP A 94 15.03 24.35 22.12
CA ASP A 94 13.66 24.32 22.62
C ASP A 94 12.79 23.36 21.78
N LEU A 95 13.00 23.31 20.46
CA LEU A 95 12.32 22.35 19.58
C LEU A 95 12.78 20.90 19.81
N PHE A 96 14.07 20.67 20.09
CA PHE A 96 14.58 19.36 20.51
C PHE A 96 13.89 18.91 21.80
N ALA A 97 13.84 19.80 22.79
CA ALA A 97 13.23 19.53 24.09
C ALA A 97 11.75 19.18 23.95
N GLU A 98 11.02 19.98 23.17
CA GLU A 98 9.60 19.75 22.86
C GLU A 98 9.37 18.37 22.21
N VAL A 99 10.13 18.05 21.17
CA VAL A 99 9.97 16.80 20.41
C VAL A 99 10.36 15.58 21.24
N LEU A 100 11.41 15.70 22.04
CA LEU A 100 11.91 14.62 22.90
C LEU A 100 11.12 14.48 24.22
N GLY A 101 10.19 15.39 24.50
CA GLY A 101 9.45 15.42 25.77
C GLY A 101 10.36 15.65 26.98
N ARG A 102 11.36 16.53 26.84
CA ARG A 102 12.36 16.87 27.86
C ARG A 102 12.29 18.35 28.20
N GLU A 103 12.83 18.70 29.36
CA GLU A 103 13.05 20.11 29.71
C GLU A 103 14.23 20.69 28.88
N PRO A 104 14.19 21.97 28.45
CA PRO A 104 15.23 22.55 27.60
C PRO A 104 16.64 22.53 28.21
N ASP A 105 16.75 22.60 29.53
CA ASP A 105 18.01 22.50 30.28
C ASP A 105 18.63 21.10 30.23
N GLN A 106 17.84 20.06 29.92
CA GLN A 106 18.30 18.68 29.73
C GLN A 106 18.82 18.42 28.31
N VAL A 107 18.61 19.36 27.38
CA VAL A 107 19.04 19.25 25.98
C VAL A 107 20.37 19.99 25.79
N GLY A 108 21.45 19.22 25.82
CA GLY A 108 22.79 19.70 25.47
C GLY A 108 22.87 20.15 24.01
N VAL A 109 23.34 21.36 23.75
CA VAL A 109 23.49 21.88 22.37
C VAL A 109 24.43 21.07 21.48
N ASP A 110 25.40 20.39 22.09
CA ASP A 110 26.32 19.46 21.41
C ASP A 110 25.91 18.00 21.61
N ARG A 111 24.79 17.72 22.27
CA ARG A 111 24.31 16.35 22.48
C ARG A 111 23.48 15.91 21.28
N SER A 112 23.70 14.67 20.84
CA SER A 112 23.02 14.12 19.67
C SER A 112 21.55 13.86 19.99
N PHE A 113 20.65 14.26 19.09
CA PHE A 113 19.22 14.00 19.12
C PHE A 113 18.91 12.52 19.41
N PHE A 114 19.63 11.62 18.72
CA PHE A 114 19.45 10.18 18.86
C PHE A 114 19.96 9.65 20.21
N THR A 115 21.02 10.25 20.78
CA THR A 115 21.49 9.90 22.13
C THR A 115 20.58 10.41 23.25
N LEU A 116 19.64 11.31 22.93
CA LEU A 116 18.62 11.80 23.84
C LEU A 116 17.31 10.98 23.76
N GLY A 117 17.28 9.94 22.94
CA GLY A 117 16.11 9.08 22.72
C GLY A 117 15.32 9.42 21.45
N GLY A 118 15.85 10.28 20.58
CA GLY A 118 15.25 10.54 19.27
C GLY A 118 15.34 9.32 18.33
N ASP A 119 14.30 9.08 17.54
CA ASP A 119 14.26 8.09 16.47
C ASP A 119 13.92 8.74 15.12
N SER A 120 13.69 7.96 14.07
CA SER A 120 13.34 8.45 12.73
C SER A 120 11.98 9.16 12.68
N LEU A 121 11.02 8.74 13.51
CA LEU A 121 9.71 9.38 13.61
C LEU A 121 9.83 10.74 14.30
N LEU A 122 10.55 10.80 15.42
CA LEU A 122 10.84 12.04 16.14
C LEU A 122 11.72 12.98 15.29
N ALA A 123 12.64 12.46 14.48
CA ALA A 123 13.42 13.27 13.54
C ALA A 123 12.52 13.91 12.45
N GLY A 124 11.55 13.17 11.92
CA GLY A 124 10.52 13.72 11.03
C GLY A 124 9.68 14.81 11.70
N ARG A 125 9.28 14.59 12.97
CA ARG A 125 8.56 15.59 13.77
C ARG A 125 9.40 16.83 14.02
N LEU A 126 10.69 16.67 14.34
CA LEU A 126 11.63 17.76 14.53
C LEU A 126 11.78 18.60 13.26
N VAL A 127 11.97 17.98 12.10
CA VAL A 127 11.97 18.66 10.80
C VAL A 127 10.71 19.49 10.62
N GLY A 128 9.55 18.90 10.92
CA GLY A 128 8.26 19.57 10.96
C GLY A 128 8.20 20.82 11.82
N ARG A 129 8.64 20.69 13.07
CA ARG A 129 8.68 21.78 14.06
C ARG A 129 9.64 22.90 13.65
N VAL A 130 10.84 22.55 13.15
CA VAL A 130 11.81 23.51 12.61
C VAL A 130 11.21 24.28 11.43
N ARG A 131 10.59 23.61 10.47
CA ARG A 131 9.89 24.26 9.35
C ARG A 131 8.79 25.20 9.86
N ALA A 132 8.00 24.76 10.83
CA ALA A 132 6.87 25.51 11.38
C ALA A 132 7.29 26.79 12.14
N VAL A 133 8.38 26.73 12.91
CA VAL A 133 8.82 27.82 13.81
C VAL A 133 9.86 28.72 13.15
N LEU A 134 10.77 28.16 12.35
CA LEU A 134 11.91 28.88 11.77
C LEU A 134 11.77 29.16 10.27
N SER A 135 10.74 28.61 9.61
CA SER A 135 10.49 28.78 8.15
C SER A 135 11.69 28.41 7.27
N ARG A 136 12.49 27.45 7.73
CA ARG A 136 13.65 26.91 7.01
C ARG A 136 13.41 25.47 6.60
N ASP A 137 13.85 25.12 5.41
CA ASP A 137 13.73 23.75 4.92
C ASP A 137 14.87 22.87 5.46
N LEU A 138 14.50 21.71 5.99
CA LEU A 138 15.38 20.72 6.58
C LEU A 138 14.84 19.34 6.18
N GLY A 139 15.70 18.44 5.72
CA GLY A 139 15.33 17.04 5.49
C GLY A 139 15.60 16.17 6.71
N VAL A 140 14.94 15.01 6.81
CA VAL A 140 15.27 14.02 7.86
C VAL A 140 16.76 13.65 7.78
N ARG A 141 17.31 13.51 6.56
CA ARG A 141 18.74 13.27 6.33
C ARG A 141 19.64 14.34 6.95
N ASP A 142 19.22 15.60 7.00
CA ASP A 142 20.00 16.67 7.61
C ASP A 142 20.11 16.45 9.13
N VAL A 143 19.04 16.00 9.80
CA VAL A 143 19.07 15.64 11.24
C VAL A 143 20.04 14.49 11.50
N PHE A 144 20.14 13.51 10.60
CA PHE A 144 21.12 12.42 10.74
C PHE A 144 22.56 12.86 10.44
N THR A 145 22.74 13.83 9.54
CA THR A 145 24.05 14.35 9.17
C THR A 145 24.57 15.31 10.25
N TRP A 146 23.66 16.08 10.84
CA TRP A 146 23.93 17.11 11.83
C TRP A 146 23.08 16.85 13.08
N PRO A 147 23.37 15.82 13.88
CA PRO A 147 22.46 15.33 14.92
C PRO A 147 22.38 16.23 16.17
N THR A 148 23.09 17.35 16.22
CA THR A 148 23.13 18.24 17.38
C THR A 148 22.47 19.57 17.07
N VAL A 149 21.99 20.28 18.10
CA VAL A 149 21.49 21.66 17.97
C VAL A 149 22.52 22.55 17.29
N ALA A 150 23.79 22.44 17.70
CA ALA A 150 24.89 23.20 17.11
C ALA A 150 25.10 22.88 15.61
N GLY A 151 25.05 21.60 15.25
CA GLY A 151 25.21 21.16 13.86
C GLY A 151 24.06 21.61 12.98
N LEU A 152 22.82 21.48 13.47
CA LEU A 152 21.64 21.96 12.73
C LEU A 152 21.64 23.49 12.59
N ALA A 153 22.08 24.22 13.60
CA ALA A 153 22.18 25.68 13.51
C ALA A 153 23.12 26.12 12.38
N VAL A 154 24.23 25.41 12.17
CA VAL A 154 25.14 25.64 11.03
C VAL A 154 24.44 25.32 9.71
N ARG A 155 23.81 24.13 9.61
CA ARG A 155 23.09 23.70 8.39
C ARG A 155 21.96 24.64 8.00
N LEU A 156 21.26 25.23 8.97
CA LEU A 156 20.21 26.23 8.75
C LEU A 156 20.77 27.58 8.29
N GLY A 157 21.99 27.93 8.68
CA GLY A 157 22.69 29.12 8.20
C GLY A 157 23.11 29.03 6.73
N GLU A 158 23.36 27.81 6.23
CA GLU A 158 23.70 27.54 4.82
C GLU A 158 22.47 27.34 3.93
N ALA A 159 21.27 27.17 4.51
CA ALA A 159 20.04 26.93 3.79
C ALA A 159 19.43 28.24 3.24
N ASP A 160 19.70 28.56 1.98
CA ASP A 160 19.07 29.67 1.23
C ASP A 160 17.62 29.38 0.77
N GLY A 161 17.08 28.20 1.07
CA GLY A 161 15.73 27.81 0.69
C GLY A 161 14.65 28.33 1.64
N THR A 162 13.68 29.08 1.10
CA THR A 162 12.38 29.30 1.74
C THR A 162 11.62 27.98 1.80
N ALA A 163 11.08 27.60 2.96
CA ALA A 163 10.28 26.39 3.11
C ALA A 163 9.06 26.38 2.16
N ASP A 164 8.70 25.19 1.66
CA ASP A 164 7.48 24.96 0.89
C ASP A 164 6.23 25.46 1.65
N ALA A 165 5.17 25.80 0.90
CA ALA A 165 3.91 26.24 1.48
C ALA A 165 3.33 25.17 2.43
N ARG A 166 3.11 25.55 3.68
CA ARG A 166 2.55 24.68 4.74
C ARG A 166 1.09 24.29 4.45
N PRO A 167 0.61 23.13 4.94
CA PRO A 167 -0.79 22.78 4.86
C PRO A 167 -1.63 23.79 5.67
N GLY A 168 -2.75 24.20 5.10
CA GLY A 168 -3.68 25.13 5.72
C GLY A 168 -5.05 25.06 5.05
N PRO A 169 -6.05 25.80 5.58
CA PRO A 169 -7.39 25.83 5.01
C PRO A 169 -7.38 26.32 3.56
N VAL A 170 -8.14 25.65 2.69
CA VAL A 170 -8.27 26.03 1.27
C VAL A 170 -9.73 26.05 0.84
N PRO A 171 -10.11 26.82 -0.19
CA PRO A 171 -11.45 26.74 -0.77
C PRO A 171 -11.77 25.31 -1.23
N ARG A 172 -12.91 24.77 -0.79
CA ARG A 172 -13.30 23.37 -1.05
C ARG A 172 -14.46 23.29 -2.04
N PRO A 173 -14.41 22.37 -3.02
CA PRO A 173 -15.61 21.97 -3.75
C PRO A 173 -16.59 21.20 -2.85
N GLY A 174 -17.85 21.08 -3.26
CA GLY A 174 -18.86 20.31 -2.50
C GLY A 174 -18.51 18.82 -2.37
N LEU A 175 -17.88 18.24 -3.40
CA LEU A 175 -17.28 16.90 -3.37
C LEU A 175 -15.76 17.03 -3.53
N VAL A 176 -15.02 16.70 -2.48
CA VAL A 176 -13.56 16.80 -2.46
C VAL A 176 -12.97 15.52 -3.06
N PRO A 177 -11.95 15.56 -3.93
CA PRO A 177 -11.28 14.33 -4.34
C PRO A 177 -10.73 13.57 -3.12
N VAL A 178 -10.66 12.25 -3.18
CA VAL A 178 -9.94 11.49 -2.14
C VAL A 178 -8.44 11.81 -2.17
N SER A 179 -7.78 11.67 -1.02
CA SER A 179 -6.32 11.71 -0.96
C SER A 179 -5.74 10.54 -1.76
N HIS A 180 -4.46 10.62 -2.10
CA HIS A 180 -3.82 9.52 -2.83
C HIS A 180 -3.85 8.20 -2.04
N ALA A 181 -3.64 8.28 -0.72
CA ALA A 181 -3.66 7.12 0.16
C ALA A 181 -5.08 6.55 0.35
N GLN A 182 -6.10 7.41 0.43
CA GLN A 182 -7.50 6.98 0.49
C GLN A 182 -7.95 6.29 -0.79
N ARG A 183 -7.42 6.67 -1.97
CA ARG A 183 -7.75 6.03 -3.24
C ARG A 183 -7.37 4.54 -3.25
N GLY A 184 -6.17 4.20 -2.79
CA GLY A 184 -5.72 2.80 -2.65
C GLY A 184 -6.60 2.00 -1.70
N LEU A 185 -6.83 2.54 -0.50
CA LEU A 185 -7.70 1.89 0.49
C LEU A 185 -9.13 1.69 -0.02
N TRP A 186 -9.69 2.66 -0.74
CA TRP A 186 -11.03 2.51 -1.31
C TRP A 186 -11.08 1.38 -2.36
N PHE A 187 -10.04 1.27 -3.20
CA PHE A 187 -9.93 0.18 -4.16
C PHE A 187 -9.81 -1.19 -3.45
N LEU A 188 -9.00 -1.28 -2.41
CA LEU A 188 -8.84 -2.50 -1.60
C LEU A 188 -10.15 -2.88 -0.88
N HIS A 189 -10.85 -1.91 -0.30
CA HIS A 189 -12.16 -2.10 0.31
C HIS A 189 -13.20 -2.66 -0.68
N ARG A 190 -13.19 -2.20 -1.93
CA ARG A 190 -14.07 -2.69 -3.00
C ARG A 190 -13.77 -4.11 -3.47
N LEU A 191 -12.54 -4.58 -3.27
CA LEU A 191 -12.11 -5.93 -3.62
C LEU A 191 -12.30 -6.93 -2.47
N GLU A 192 -12.51 -6.44 -1.24
CA GLU A 192 -12.56 -7.28 -0.05
C GLU A 192 -13.91 -8.02 0.07
N GLU A 193 -13.89 -9.34 0.14
CA GLU A 193 -15.11 -10.15 0.30
C GLU A 193 -15.70 -10.09 1.70
N ALA A 194 -14.86 -9.99 2.73
CA ALA A 194 -15.26 -10.01 4.14
C ALA A 194 -15.60 -8.63 4.72
N GLY A 195 -15.14 -7.55 4.07
CA GLY A 195 -15.44 -6.15 4.37
C GLY A 195 -14.98 -5.60 5.73
N HIS A 196 -14.00 -6.22 6.40
CA HIS A 196 -13.52 -5.81 7.73
C HIS A 196 -11.99 -5.86 7.94
N ALA A 197 -11.18 -6.25 6.95
CA ALA A 197 -9.72 -6.29 7.01
C ALA A 197 -9.10 -4.93 7.33
N TYR A 198 -9.80 -3.85 6.93
CA TYR A 198 -9.38 -2.47 7.15
C TYR A 198 -10.08 -1.80 8.33
N HIS A 199 -10.71 -2.56 9.22
CA HIS A 199 -11.19 -2.04 10.49
C HIS A 199 -10.02 -1.72 11.45
N VAL A 200 -10.21 -0.67 12.23
CA VAL A 200 -9.34 -0.24 13.34
C VAL A 200 -10.19 -0.28 14.61
N PRO A 201 -10.28 -1.45 15.27
CA PRO A 201 -11.04 -1.57 16.51
C PRO A 201 -10.26 -0.98 17.68
N LEU A 202 -10.99 -0.41 18.63
CA LEU A 202 -10.54 -0.04 19.97
C LEU A 202 -11.57 -0.57 20.96
N ALA A 203 -11.18 -1.52 21.79
CA ALA A 203 -12.08 -2.17 22.72
C ALA A 203 -11.60 -1.95 24.16
N ALA A 204 -12.50 -1.54 25.04
CA ALA A 204 -12.21 -1.34 26.45
C ALA A 204 -13.35 -1.87 27.34
N ARG A 205 -12.98 -2.57 28.40
CA ARG A 205 -13.88 -2.84 29.53
C ARG A 205 -13.96 -1.58 30.40
N LEU A 206 -15.17 -1.11 30.66
CA LEU A 206 -15.45 0.04 31.50
C LEU A 206 -16.13 -0.42 32.79
N GLU A 207 -15.52 -0.06 33.92
CA GLU A 207 -16.04 -0.35 35.27
C GLU A 207 -16.39 0.98 35.97
N GLY A 208 -17.64 1.11 36.43
CA GLY A 208 -18.14 2.27 37.18
C GLY A 208 -19.47 2.84 36.66
N PRO A 209 -19.91 4.00 37.19
CA PRO A 209 -21.19 4.63 36.85
C PRO A 209 -21.10 5.37 35.51
N LEU A 210 -21.23 4.64 34.40
CA LEU A 210 -21.19 5.22 33.06
C LEU A 210 -22.45 6.04 32.77
N ASP A 211 -22.27 7.31 32.42
CA ASP A 211 -23.33 8.16 31.89
C ASP A 211 -23.44 7.94 30.36
N THR A 212 -24.46 7.19 29.95
CA THR A 212 -24.63 6.82 28.54
C THR A 212 -25.01 8.02 27.66
N GLU A 213 -25.75 9.00 28.19
CA GLU A 213 -26.14 10.18 27.41
C GLU A 213 -24.96 11.15 27.27
N ALA A 214 -24.15 11.32 28.33
CA ALA A 214 -22.90 12.07 28.22
C ALA A 214 -21.94 11.43 27.22
N LEU A 215 -21.85 10.09 27.16
CA LEU A 215 -21.04 9.39 26.16
C LEU A 215 -21.57 9.60 24.74
N ARG A 216 -22.89 9.54 24.52
CA ARG A 216 -23.51 9.82 23.22
C ARG A 216 -23.23 11.25 22.76
N ALA A 217 -23.43 12.22 23.64
CA ALA A 217 -23.15 13.64 23.35
C ALA A 217 -21.66 13.86 23.05
N ALA A 218 -20.78 13.24 23.83
CA ALA A 218 -19.33 13.32 23.63
C ALA A 218 -18.90 12.74 22.28
N ALA A 219 -19.47 11.61 21.87
CA ALA A 219 -19.21 11.02 20.57
C ALA A 219 -19.64 11.94 19.42
N ARG A 220 -20.80 12.60 19.53
CA ARG A 220 -21.25 13.60 18.55
C ARG A 220 -20.33 14.82 18.51
N ASP A 221 -19.83 15.30 19.65
CA ASP A 221 -18.86 16.41 19.70
C ASP A 221 -17.56 16.07 18.97
N VAL A 222 -17.05 14.84 19.13
CA VAL A 222 -15.86 14.35 18.43
C VAL A 222 -16.13 14.23 16.92
N GLN A 223 -17.31 13.74 16.52
CA GLN A 223 -17.74 13.66 15.12
C GLN A 223 -17.83 15.03 14.45
N GLN A 224 -18.34 16.03 15.17
CA GLN A 224 -18.44 17.40 14.69
C GLN A 224 -17.05 18.03 14.54
N ARG A 225 -16.17 17.81 15.51
CA ARG A 225 -14.79 18.31 15.53
C ARG A 225 -13.96 17.77 14.37
N HIS A 226 -14.04 16.47 14.09
CA HIS A 226 -13.26 15.79 13.06
C HIS A 226 -14.14 15.44 11.86
N GLU A 227 -14.12 16.28 10.82
CA GLU A 227 -14.98 16.12 9.63
C GLU A 227 -14.91 14.73 8.98
N ILE A 228 -13.75 14.09 9.04
CA ILE A 228 -13.52 12.75 8.47
C ILE A 228 -14.45 11.68 9.09
N LEU A 229 -14.91 11.88 10.33
CA LEU A 229 -15.83 10.97 11.04
C LEU A 229 -17.30 11.15 10.61
N ARG A 230 -17.61 12.18 9.82
CA ARG A 230 -18.89 12.39 9.15
C ARG A 230 -18.75 12.48 7.63
N THR A 231 -17.66 11.91 7.10
CA THR A 231 -17.39 11.90 5.65
C THR A 231 -17.79 10.56 5.05
N THR A 232 -18.58 10.58 3.98
CA THR A 232 -18.82 9.41 3.13
C THR A 232 -17.94 9.47 1.86
N PHE A 233 -17.84 8.35 1.15
CA PHE A 233 -17.01 8.15 -0.03
C PHE A 233 -17.83 7.70 -1.25
N PRO A 234 -18.81 8.49 -1.72
CA PRO A 234 -19.52 8.18 -2.95
C PRO A 234 -18.56 8.16 -4.14
N HIS A 235 -18.93 7.44 -5.19
CA HIS A 235 -18.15 7.38 -6.42
C HIS A 235 -19.01 7.68 -7.64
N ASP A 236 -18.39 8.28 -8.65
CA ASP A 236 -18.95 8.46 -9.99
C ASP A 236 -18.02 7.81 -11.04
N GLY A 237 -18.17 8.15 -12.32
CA GLY A 237 -17.30 7.65 -13.38
C GLY A 237 -15.81 7.99 -13.22
N ASP A 238 -15.46 8.99 -12.40
CA ASP A 238 -14.09 9.44 -12.17
C ASP A 238 -13.46 8.84 -10.89
N GLY A 239 -14.22 8.02 -10.14
CA GLY A 239 -13.79 7.34 -8.92
C GLY A 239 -14.34 7.97 -7.62
N PRO A 240 -13.80 7.57 -6.45
CA PRO A 240 -14.33 7.99 -5.16
C PRO A 240 -14.03 9.47 -4.85
N ARG A 241 -14.97 10.12 -4.17
CA ARG A 241 -14.88 11.49 -3.66
C ARG A 241 -15.23 11.51 -2.17
N GLN A 242 -14.62 12.40 -1.40
CA GLN A 242 -15.02 12.71 -0.03
C GLN A 242 -16.25 13.62 -0.06
N HIS A 243 -17.31 13.19 0.61
CA HIS A 243 -18.52 13.98 0.85
C HIS A 243 -18.67 14.18 2.36
N VAL A 244 -18.37 15.38 2.84
CA VAL A 244 -18.48 15.72 4.26
C VAL A 244 -19.94 16.07 4.58
N LEU A 245 -20.64 15.19 5.31
CA LEU A 245 -22.05 15.38 5.63
C LEU A 245 -22.27 16.59 6.54
N PRO A 246 -23.28 17.45 6.32
CA PRO A 246 -23.68 18.47 7.28
C PRO A 246 -23.91 17.88 8.68
N GLU A 247 -23.66 18.66 9.74
CA GLU A 247 -23.78 18.17 11.13
C GLU A 247 -25.18 17.63 11.46
N ALA A 248 -26.24 18.23 10.89
CA ALA A 248 -27.62 17.81 11.08
C ALA A 248 -27.95 16.47 10.39
N GLU A 249 -27.16 16.06 9.41
CA GLU A 249 -27.33 14.82 8.64
C GLU A 249 -26.40 13.70 9.12
N ALA A 250 -25.47 14.01 10.03
CA ALA A 250 -24.54 13.03 10.57
C ALA A 250 -25.29 11.99 11.44
N PRO A 251 -25.11 10.69 11.18
CA PRO A 251 -25.79 9.64 11.95
C PRO A 251 -25.27 9.57 13.38
N ASP A 252 -26.13 9.11 14.31
CA ASP A 252 -25.73 8.89 15.71
C ASP A 252 -24.59 7.85 15.78
N PRO A 253 -23.41 8.22 16.29
CA PRO A 253 -22.27 7.30 16.33
C PRO A 253 -22.41 6.22 17.40
N LEU A 254 -23.30 6.35 18.39
CA LEU A 254 -23.39 5.42 19.52
C LEU A 254 -24.61 4.49 19.43
N THR A 255 -24.33 3.20 19.23
CA THR A 255 -25.30 2.11 19.44
C THR A 255 -25.16 1.54 20.85
N VAL A 256 -26.26 1.44 21.59
CA VAL A 256 -26.30 0.81 22.92
C VAL A 256 -26.98 -0.55 22.79
N VAL A 257 -26.24 -1.61 23.10
CA VAL A 257 -26.75 -2.98 23.12
C VAL A 257 -27.12 -3.32 24.57
N PRO A 258 -28.38 -3.69 24.83
CA PRO A 258 -28.82 -4.15 26.15
C PRO A 258 -28.01 -5.35 26.65
N GLN A 259 -28.13 -5.65 27.94
CA GLN A 259 -27.48 -6.83 28.50
C GLN A 259 -27.98 -8.10 27.81
N ALA A 260 -27.05 -8.85 27.22
CA ALA A 260 -27.37 -10.08 26.52
C ALA A 260 -27.68 -11.20 27.53
N GLU A 261 -28.74 -11.97 27.27
CA GLU A 261 -29.13 -13.14 28.06
C GLU A 261 -28.55 -14.42 27.44
N GLY A 262 -28.01 -15.31 28.27
CA GLY A 262 -27.44 -16.59 27.83
C GLY A 262 -25.91 -16.63 27.82
N GLN A 263 -25.36 -17.84 27.92
CA GLN A 263 -23.92 -18.08 27.92
C GLN A 263 -23.33 -17.76 26.54
N GLY A 264 -22.32 -16.88 26.49
CA GLY A 264 -21.63 -16.51 25.23
C GLY A 264 -22.26 -15.35 24.45
N ALA A 265 -23.50 -14.95 24.76
CA ALA A 265 -24.24 -13.94 23.98
C ALA A 265 -23.57 -12.56 23.95
N HIS A 266 -22.85 -12.18 25.01
CA HIS A 266 -22.05 -10.95 25.02
C HIS A 266 -20.88 -11.01 24.02
N ASP A 267 -20.21 -12.16 23.92
CA ASP A 267 -19.05 -12.35 23.04
C ASP A 267 -19.51 -12.42 21.58
N ASP A 268 -20.66 -13.04 21.31
CA ASP A 268 -21.30 -13.03 19.99
C ASP A 268 -21.68 -11.60 19.57
N ALA A 269 -22.28 -10.81 20.47
CA ALA A 269 -22.61 -9.41 20.20
C ALA A 269 -21.36 -8.54 19.96
N TYR A 270 -20.28 -8.82 20.70
CA TYR A 270 -18.98 -8.18 20.49
C TYR A 270 -18.41 -8.51 19.10
N GLU A 271 -18.36 -9.79 18.72
CA GLU A 271 -17.85 -10.25 17.42
C GLU A 271 -18.71 -9.71 16.26
N ALA A 272 -20.04 -9.69 16.41
CA ALA A 272 -20.94 -9.10 15.42
C ALA A 272 -20.68 -7.60 15.22
N ALA A 273 -20.51 -6.85 16.31
CA ALA A 273 -20.21 -5.42 16.26
C ALA A 273 -18.82 -5.12 15.65
N LEU A 274 -17.84 -6.00 15.90
CA LEU A 274 -16.48 -5.91 15.35
C LEU A 274 -16.47 -6.14 13.83
N ARG A 275 -17.20 -7.15 13.36
CA ARG A 275 -17.17 -7.64 11.97
C ARG A 275 -18.15 -6.96 11.02
N ARG A 276 -19.14 -6.22 11.53
CA ARG A 276 -20.12 -5.52 10.68
C ARG A 276 -19.38 -4.67 9.63
N PRO A 277 -19.58 -4.87 8.33
CA PRO A 277 -18.84 -4.10 7.32
C PRO A 277 -19.25 -2.62 7.32
N PHE A 278 -18.41 -1.75 6.78
CA PHE A 278 -18.78 -0.37 6.45
C PHE A 278 -19.22 -0.27 4.99
N ASP A 279 -20.36 0.34 4.73
CA ASP A 279 -20.67 0.88 3.40
C ASP A 279 -20.13 2.30 3.33
N LEU A 280 -18.92 2.46 2.78
CA LEU A 280 -18.26 3.76 2.71
C LEU A 280 -19.00 4.76 1.83
N ALA A 281 -19.87 4.33 0.91
CA ALA A 281 -20.60 5.25 0.04
C ALA A 281 -21.77 5.92 0.78
N ALA A 282 -22.42 5.21 1.70
CA ALA A 282 -23.63 5.66 2.38
C ALA A 282 -23.42 6.02 3.86
N ALA A 283 -22.40 5.47 4.53
CA ALA A 283 -22.21 5.63 5.97
C ALA A 283 -20.80 6.13 6.31
N PRO A 284 -20.66 7.01 7.33
CA PRO A 284 -19.35 7.42 7.79
C PRO A 284 -18.49 6.26 8.32
N PRO A 285 -17.16 6.34 8.19
CA PRO A 285 -16.19 5.28 8.48
C PRO A 285 -15.89 5.12 9.98
N TRP A 286 -16.85 5.34 10.85
CA TRP A 286 -16.68 5.14 12.29
C TRP A 286 -18.00 4.81 12.99
N ARG A 287 -17.92 4.05 14.09
CA ARG A 287 -19.05 3.70 14.95
C ARG A 287 -18.60 3.35 16.36
N ILE A 288 -19.50 3.51 17.32
CA ILE A 288 -19.30 3.16 18.71
C ILE A 288 -20.42 2.22 19.15
N THR A 289 -20.06 1.08 19.72
CA THR A 289 -20.99 0.13 20.32
C THR A 289 -20.72 0.00 21.80
N LEU A 290 -21.73 0.25 22.63
CA LEU A 290 -21.70 0.01 24.06
C LEU A 290 -22.49 -1.25 24.39
N LEU A 291 -21.80 -2.31 24.80
CA LEU A 291 -22.40 -3.57 25.25
C LEU A 291 -22.52 -3.52 26.78
N ARG A 292 -23.74 -3.60 27.32
CA ARG A 292 -23.94 -3.64 28.78
C ARG A 292 -23.71 -5.06 29.30
N ARG A 293 -22.88 -5.23 30.33
CA ARG A 293 -22.73 -6.51 31.06
C ARG A 293 -23.50 -6.51 32.37
N SER A 294 -23.52 -5.36 33.04
CA SER A 294 -24.33 -5.07 34.23
C SER A 294 -24.56 -3.56 34.35
N SER A 295 -25.09 -3.08 35.48
CA SER A 295 -25.19 -1.65 35.78
C SER A 295 -23.84 -0.96 36.00
N HIS A 296 -22.77 -1.72 36.26
CA HIS A 296 -21.44 -1.19 36.59
C HIS A 296 -20.32 -1.71 35.69
N GLU A 297 -20.61 -2.62 34.77
CA GLU A 297 -19.63 -3.21 33.86
C GLU A 297 -20.15 -3.15 32.42
N HIS A 298 -19.31 -2.62 31.53
CA HIS A 298 -19.64 -2.41 30.14
C HIS A 298 -18.45 -2.74 29.25
N THR A 299 -18.72 -3.10 28.00
CA THR A 299 -17.70 -3.15 26.94
C THR A 299 -17.98 -2.03 25.95
N LEU A 300 -17.01 -1.12 25.79
CA LEU A 300 -17.04 -0.10 24.76
C LEU A 300 -16.18 -0.55 23.59
N LEU A 301 -16.79 -0.64 22.41
CA LEU A 301 -16.11 -0.96 21.16
C LEU A 301 -16.25 0.24 20.21
N VAL A 302 -15.14 0.91 19.91
CA VAL A 302 -15.05 1.93 18.86
C VAL A 302 -14.43 1.26 17.63
N VAL A 303 -15.13 1.23 16.50
CA VAL A 303 -14.61 0.69 15.25
C VAL A 303 -14.50 1.82 14.23
N LEU A 304 -13.30 2.06 13.71
CA LEU A 304 -13.07 2.95 12.58
C LEU A 304 -12.71 2.13 11.34
N HIS A 305 -12.88 2.71 10.15
CA HIS A 305 -12.24 2.20 8.93
C HIS A 305 -10.94 2.95 8.68
N HIS A 306 -9.89 2.25 8.21
CA HIS A 306 -8.56 2.84 7.98
C HIS A 306 -8.57 4.06 7.05
N ILE A 307 -9.57 4.18 6.17
CA ILE A 307 -9.75 5.34 5.27
C ILE A 307 -9.90 6.68 6.02
N ALA A 308 -10.30 6.65 7.29
CA ALA A 308 -10.50 7.81 8.15
C ALA A 308 -9.56 7.89 9.35
N ALA A 309 -8.76 6.85 9.59
CA ALA A 309 -7.86 6.82 10.74
C ALA A 309 -6.63 5.93 10.50
N ASP A 310 -5.49 6.47 10.88
CA ASP A 310 -4.24 5.74 11.08
C ASP A 310 -3.90 5.61 12.57
N GLN A 311 -2.79 4.94 12.89
CA GLN A 311 -2.36 4.73 14.28
C GLN A 311 -2.15 6.04 15.06
N GLN A 312 -1.70 7.10 14.37
CA GLN A 312 -1.49 8.42 14.99
C GLN A 312 -2.82 9.16 15.26
N SER A 313 -3.92 8.77 14.60
CA SER A 313 -5.26 9.32 14.86
C SER A 313 -5.83 8.86 16.21
N ILE A 314 -5.37 7.74 16.76
CA ILE A 314 -5.94 7.14 17.98
C ILE A 314 -5.74 8.03 19.21
N GLY A 315 -4.57 8.66 19.35
CA GLY A 315 -4.27 9.57 20.45
C GLY A 315 -5.21 10.79 20.50
N PRO A 316 -5.30 11.59 19.43
CA PRO A 316 -6.25 12.69 19.34
C PRO A 316 -7.71 12.28 19.58
N LEU A 317 -8.17 11.19 18.96
CA LEU A 317 -9.55 10.73 19.09
C LEU A 317 -9.91 10.32 20.52
N THR A 318 -9.05 9.56 21.19
CA THR A 318 -9.30 9.11 22.56
C THR A 318 -9.22 10.27 23.56
N ARG A 319 -8.29 11.20 23.37
CA ARG A 319 -8.19 12.43 24.18
C ARG A 319 -9.41 13.33 24.02
N ASP A 320 -9.87 13.53 22.78
CA ASP A 320 -11.01 14.38 22.50
C ASP A 320 -12.30 13.74 23.05
N LEU A 321 -12.48 12.43 22.92
CA LEU A 321 -13.60 11.70 23.53
C LEU A 321 -13.60 11.81 25.06
N ALA A 322 -12.43 11.69 25.70
CA ALA A 322 -12.28 11.86 27.14
C ALA A 322 -12.70 13.27 27.61
N THR A 323 -12.18 14.29 26.93
CA THR A 323 -12.45 15.71 27.21
C THR A 323 -13.94 16.03 27.03
N ALA A 324 -14.54 15.52 25.95
CA ALA A 324 -15.95 15.69 25.64
C ALA A 324 -16.83 15.02 26.69
N TYR A 325 -16.52 13.78 27.06
CA TYR A 325 -17.27 13.03 28.06
C TYR A 325 -17.25 13.72 29.42
N GLU A 326 -16.09 14.21 29.86
CA GLU A 326 -15.97 14.94 31.12
C GLU A 326 -16.80 16.23 31.14
N SER A 327 -16.79 16.99 30.04
CA SER A 327 -17.58 18.23 29.90
C SER A 327 -19.08 17.94 29.89
N ARG A 328 -19.50 16.93 29.12
CA ARG A 328 -20.91 16.54 29.01
C ARG A 328 -21.48 15.98 30.31
N ARG A 329 -20.66 15.29 31.11
CA ARG A 329 -21.05 14.88 32.48
C ARG A 329 -21.33 16.06 33.42
N ARG A 330 -20.75 17.23 33.15
CA ARG A 330 -21.03 18.47 33.88
C ARG A 330 -22.20 19.26 33.29
N GLY A 331 -22.79 18.79 32.18
CA GLY A 331 -23.86 19.50 31.46
C GLY A 331 -23.34 20.62 30.55
N GLU A 332 -22.05 20.67 30.26
CA GLU A 332 -21.40 21.73 29.48
C GLU A 332 -20.90 21.20 28.13
N PRO A 333 -20.86 22.03 27.06
CA PRO A 333 -20.18 21.66 25.83
C PRO A 333 -18.65 21.62 26.05
N PRO A 334 -17.91 20.76 25.33
CA PRO A 334 -16.47 20.72 25.42
C PRO A 334 -15.82 22.02 24.95
N THR A 335 -14.76 22.43 25.65
CA THR A 335 -13.92 23.56 25.27
C THR A 335 -12.54 23.03 24.87
N TRP A 336 -12.15 23.27 23.62
CA TRP A 336 -10.87 22.84 23.06
C TRP A 336 -10.39 23.81 21.98
N PRO A 337 -9.07 23.90 21.73
CA PRO A 337 -8.54 24.69 20.64
C PRO A 337 -9.13 24.24 19.29
N PRO A 338 -9.47 25.18 18.38
CA PRO A 338 -9.93 24.82 17.05
C PRO A 338 -8.84 24.07 16.29
N LEU A 339 -9.24 23.15 15.42
CA LEU A 339 -8.30 22.49 14.52
C LEU A 339 -7.79 23.50 13.46
N PRO A 340 -6.48 23.53 13.15
CA PRO A 340 -5.92 24.51 12.23
C PRO A 340 -6.36 24.30 10.77
N LEU A 341 -6.75 23.07 10.43
CA LEU A 341 -7.31 22.65 9.15
C LEU A 341 -8.09 21.33 9.35
N GLN A 342 -8.73 20.83 8.30
CA GLN A 342 -9.39 19.51 8.27
C GLN A 342 -8.70 18.59 7.25
N TYR A 343 -9.01 17.29 7.30
CA TYR A 343 -8.41 16.30 6.39
C TYR A 343 -8.67 16.62 4.90
N ALA A 344 -9.82 17.21 4.58
CA ALA A 344 -10.15 17.66 3.23
C ALA A 344 -9.18 18.77 2.74
N ASP A 345 -8.76 19.68 3.62
CA ASP A 345 -7.78 20.72 3.30
C ASP A 345 -6.41 20.11 3.01
N PHE A 346 -5.98 19.18 3.87
CA PHE A 346 -4.75 18.41 3.65
C PHE A 346 -4.77 17.70 2.29
N THR A 347 -5.90 17.09 1.93
CA THR A 347 -6.06 16.39 0.65
C THR A 347 -5.84 17.33 -0.53
N LEU A 348 -6.48 18.49 -0.52
CA LEU A 348 -6.37 19.47 -1.60
C LEU A 348 -4.96 20.08 -1.66
N TRP A 349 -4.39 20.44 -0.50
CA TRP A 349 -3.01 20.92 -0.39
C TRP A 349 -2.00 19.90 -0.93
N GLN A 350 -2.09 18.63 -0.52
CA GLN A 350 -1.17 17.58 -0.93
C GLN A 350 -1.19 17.41 -2.46
N ARG A 351 -2.38 17.40 -3.05
CA ARG A 351 -2.55 17.26 -4.51
C ARG A 351 -1.98 18.45 -5.27
N ALA A 352 -2.23 19.67 -4.78
CA ALA A 352 -1.68 20.88 -5.39
C ALA A 352 -0.14 20.90 -5.30
N ARG A 353 0.43 20.51 -4.15
CA ARG A 353 1.87 20.44 -3.93
C ARG A 353 2.56 19.40 -4.82
N LEU A 354 2.00 18.20 -4.89
CA LEU A 354 2.62 17.09 -5.63
C LEU A 354 2.53 17.27 -7.15
N GLY A 355 1.51 17.97 -7.65
CA GLY A 355 1.30 18.20 -9.07
C GLY A 355 0.84 16.95 -9.82
N ALA A 356 0.80 17.04 -11.15
CA ALA A 356 0.38 15.95 -12.01
C ALA A 356 1.54 14.95 -12.25
N PRO A 357 1.29 13.64 -12.25
CA PRO A 357 2.33 12.64 -12.53
C PRO A 357 2.89 12.74 -13.95
N ASP A 358 2.07 13.22 -14.90
CA ASP A 358 2.45 13.35 -16.31
C ASP A 358 3.23 14.65 -16.61
N ASP A 359 3.35 15.54 -15.62
CA ASP A 359 4.23 16.71 -15.69
C ASP A 359 5.64 16.31 -15.20
N PRO A 360 6.65 16.22 -16.08
CA PRO A 360 8.00 15.82 -15.70
C PRO A 360 8.68 16.76 -14.69
N GLY A 361 8.21 18.02 -14.59
CA GLY A 361 8.70 19.00 -13.64
C GLY A 361 8.08 18.88 -12.24
N SER A 362 7.01 18.09 -12.08
CA SER A 362 6.28 18.01 -10.82
C SER A 362 7.09 17.32 -9.72
N PRO A 363 6.88 17.70 -8.43
CA PRO A 363 7.46 16.97 -7.31
C PRO A 363 7.12 15.48 -7.34
N LEU A 364 5.88 15.11 -7.71
CA LEU A 364 5.47 13.72 -7.82
C LEU A 364 6.28 12.94 -8.87
N ALA A 365 6.52 13.51 -10.05
CA ALA A 365 7.30 12.84 -11.09
C ALA A 365 8.75 12.57 -10.63
N ARG A 366 9.35 13.51 -9.88
CA ARG A 366 10.69 13.32 -9.30
C ARG A 366 10.72 12.21 -8.25
N GLU A 367 9.72 12.16 -7.38
CA GLU A 367 9.59 11.08 -6.38
C GLU A 367 9.42 9.71 -7.07
N LEU A 368 8.56 9.62 -8.08
CA LEU A 368 8.36 8.37 -8.83
C LEU A 368 9.60 7.93 -9.60
N ALA A 369 10.40 8.87 -10.12
CA ALA A 369 11.67 8.56 -10.77
C ALA A 369 12.68 7.97 -9.78
N HIS A 370 12.74 8.49 -8.55
CA HIS A 370 13.55 7.92 -7.48
C HIS A 370 13.16 6.46 -7.19
N TRP A 371 11.87 6.20 -6.97
CA TRP A 371 11.41 4.84 -6.65
C TRP A 371 11.65 3.84 -7.78
N ARG A 372 11.55 4.27 -9.03
CA ARG A 372 11.91 3.44 -10.21
C ARG A 372 13.39 3.04 -10.21
N GLU A 373 14.27 3.94 -9.79
CA GLU A 373 15.71 3.66 -9.64
C GLU A 373 15.96 2.73 -8.44
N ALA A 374 15.46 3.09 -7.25
CA ALA A 374 15.72 2.38 -6.00
C ALA A 374 15.27 0.91 -6.03
N LEU A 375 14.15 0.63 -6.70
CA LEU A 375 13.56 -0.71 -6.79
C LEU A 375 13.89 -1.43 -8.10
N ARG A 376 14.83 -0.91 -8.91
CA ARG A 376 15.20 -1.57 -10.17
C ARG A 376 15.78 -2.96 -9.90
N GLY A 377 15.15 -3.97 -10.48
CA GLY A 377 15.59 -5.36 -10.33
C GLY A 377 15.39 -5.92 -8.92
N ALA A 378 14.58 -5.25 -8.08
CA ALA A 378 14.11 -5.85 -6.83
C ALA A 378 13.31 -7.12 -7.15
N PRO A 379 13.35 -8.14 -6.27
CA PRO A 379 12.54 -9.34 -6.45
C PRO A 379 11.05 -8.99 -6.48
N ALA A 380 10.29 -9.65 -7.36
CA ALA A 380 8.84 -9.50 -7.41
C ALA A 380 8.17 -10.02 -6.12
N GLU A 381 8.77 -11.02 -5.49
CA GLU A 381 8.37 -11.57 -4.19
C GLU A 381 9.63 -11.95 -3.41
N THR A 382 9.69 -11.54 -2.14
CA THR A 382 10.67 -12.04 -1.18
C THR A 382 10.25 -13.47 -0.81
N PRO A 383 11.05 -14.51 -1.13
CA PRO A 383 10.67 -15.87 -0.79
C PRO A 383 10.59 -16.03 0.72
N LEU A 384 9.43 -16.45 1.23
CA LEU A 384 9.21 -16.66 2.65
C LEU A 384 9.23 -18.15 2.98
N PRO A 385 9.66 -18.53 4.20
CA PRO A 385 9.64 -19.90 4.66
C PRO A 385 8.21 -20.32 5.06
N ALA A 386 7.27 -20.24 4.13
CA ALA A 386 5.89 -20.60 4.35
C ALA A 386 5.73 -22.12 4.40
N ASP A 387 4.85 -22.61 5.27
CA ASP A 387 4.50 -24.03 5.35
C ASP A 387 3.64 -24.47 4.16
N ARG A 388 2.98 -23.50 3.50
CA ARG A 388 2.03 -23.70 2.41
C ARG A 388 2.17 -22.60 1.35
N PRO A 389 1.87 -22.87 0.07
CA PRO A 389 1.98 -21.88 -1.02
C PRO A 389 1.05 -20.66 -0.89
N GLY A 390 0.08 -20.71 0.04
CA GLY A 390 -0.95 -19.68 0.24
C GLY A 390 -2.13 -19.83 -0.71
N ARG A 391 -3.27 -19.23 -0.36
CA ARG A 391 -4.44 -19.17 -1.24
C ARG A 391 -4.43 -17.89 -2.09
N PRO A 392 -4.92 -17.92 -3.34
CA PRO A 392 -4.97 -16.75 -4.22
C PRO A 392 -6.01 -15.68 -3.82
N ASP A 393 -6.77 -15.86 -2.74
CA ASP A 393 -7.87 -14.95 -2.39
C ASP A 393 -7.40 -13.73 -1.58
N ALA A 394 -8.00 -12.56 -1.82
CA ALA A 394 -7.67 -11.30 -1.17
C ALA A 394 -8.31 -11.22 0.23
N GLY A 395 -7.76 -11.96 1.18
CA GLY A 395 -8.19 -11.95 2.58
C GLY A 395 -7.77 -13.21 3.32
N HIS A 396 -6.59 -13.18 3.95
CA HIS A 396 -6.08 -14.35 4.66
C HIS A 396 -6.62 -14.39 6.09
N PRO A 397 -7.10 -15.54 6.58
CA PRO A 397 -7.32 -15.72 8.02
C PRO A 397 -5.99 -15.46 8.74
N GLY A 398 -6.00 -14.54 9.68
CA GLY A 398 -4.83 -14.14 10.46
C GLY A 398 -4.83 -14.76 11.86
N ASP A 399 -3.63 -14.90 12.41
CA ASP A 399 -3.40 -15.13 13.84
C ASP A 399 -2.09 -14.40 14.21
N ALA A 400 -1.81 -14.31 15.51
CA ALA A 400 -0.63 -13.61 16.02
C ALA A 400 0.07 -14.38 17.14
N VAL A 401 1.40 -14.23 17.19
CA VAL A 401 2.23 -14.69 18.30
C VAL A 401 2.80 -13.46 19.00
N ASP A 402 2.43 -13.28 20.26
CA ASP A 402 2.96 -12.20 21.10
C ASP A 402 4.37 -12.53 21.57
N PHE A 403 5.18 -11.48 21.78
CA PHE A 403 6.50 -11.61 22.37
C PHE A 403 6.81 -10.48 23.33
N ASP A 404 7.71 -10.80 24.26
CA ASP A 404 8.35 -9.87 25.18
C ASP A 404 9.84 -10.19 25.21
N TRP A 405 10.66 -9.22 24.81
CA TRP A 405 12.10 -9.27 24.86
C TRP A 405 12.58 -8.25 25.88
N GLY A 406 13.06 -8.76 27.01
CA GLY A 406 13.46 -7.95 28.15
C GLY A 406 14.48 -6.86 27.85
N PRO A 407 14.65 -5.90 28.77
CA PRO A 407 15.31 -4.61 28.51
C PRO A 407 16.78 -4.72 28.13
N ARG A 408 17.43 -5.85 28.46
CA ARG A 408 18.82 -6.13 28.09
C ARG A 408 19.00 -6.17 26.57
N LEU A 409 18.09 -6.80 25.84
CA LEU A 409 18.21 -6.93 24.38
C LEU A 409 18.04 -5.56 23.72
N GLY A 410 17.00 -4.82 24.10
CA GLY A 410 16.73 -3.50 23.55
C GLY A 410 17.80 -2.47 23.89
N THR A 411 18.32 -2.47 25.11
CA THR A 411 19.43 -1.58 25.48
C THR A 411 20.66 -1.83 24.61
N ARG A 412 21.07 -3.09 24.44
CA ARG A 412 22.23 -3.45 23.60
C ARG A 412 22.02 -3.12 22.12
N LEU A 413 20.80 -3.30 21.61
CA LEU A 413 20.46 -2.94 20.24
C LEU A 413 20.54 -1.42 20.02
N LYS A 414 20.02 -0.63 20.97
CA LYS A 414 20.14 0.84 20.97
C LYS A 414 21.59 1.29 21.02
N GLU A 415 22.43 0.66 21.85
CA GLU A 415 23.86 0.95 21.95
C GLU A 415 24.58 0.69 20.61
N LEU A 416 24.32 -0.46 19.98
CA LEU A 416 24.89 -0.75 18.66
C LEU A 416 24.40 0.25 17.60
N ALA A 417 23.10 0.53 17.55
CA ALA A 417 22.53 1.47 16.60
C ALA A 417 23.17 2.85 16.76
N ALA A 418 23.25 3.35 18.00
CA ALA A 418 23.90 4.62 18.32
C ALA A 418 25.38 4.65 17.90
N ALA A 419 26.14 3.59 18.18
CA ALA A 419 27.55 3.48 17.79
C ALA A 419 27.77 3.47 16.26
N ARG A 420 26.73 3.16 15.48
CA ARG A 420 26.72 3.18 14.01
C ARG A 420 25.98 4.40 13.43
N GLY A 421 25.54 5.33 14.28
CA GLY A 421 24.73 6.48 13.87
C GLY A 421 23.38 6.11 13.24
N ALA A 422 22.86 4.92 13.54
CA ALA A 422 21.59 4.38 13.10
C ALA A 422 20.54 4.45 14.23
N THR A 423 19.26 4.22 13.89
CA THR A 423 18.17 4.10 14.87
C THR A 423 17.91 2.64 15.24
N THR A 424 17.18 2.42 16.33
CA THR A 424 16.67 1.09 16.70
C THR A 424 15.90 0.44 15.56
N PHE A 425 15.04 1.21 14.88
CA PHE A 425 14.29 0.73 13.72
C PHE A 425 15.21 0.18 12.61
N MET A 426 16.26 0.92 12.23
CA MET A 426 17.21 0.48 11.20
C MET A 426 17.94 -0.81 11.61
N ALA A 427 18.26 -0.94 12.90
CA ALA A 427 18.89 -2.14 13.42
C ALA A 427 17.93 -3.35 13.47
N LEU A 428 16.65 -3.13 13.78
CA LEU A 428 15.58 -4.14 13.69
C LEU A 428 15.33 -4.56 12.23
N HIS A 429 15.27 -3.60 11.31
CA HIS A 429 15.14 -3.84 9.88
C HIS A 429 16.31 -4.69 9.36
N ALA A 430 17.55 -4.33 9.69
CA ALA A 430 18.74 -5.12 9.37
C ALA A 430 18.66 -6.55 9.94
N ALA A 431 18.24 -6.71 11.19
CA ALA A 431 18.16 -8.01 11.84
C ALA A 431 17.09 -8.90 11.22
N LEU A 432 15.91 -8.34 10.91
CA LEU A 432 14.84 -9.04 10.24
C LEU A 432 15.27 -9.49 8.84
N ALA A 433 15.89 -8.62 8.05
CA ALA A 433 16.39 -8.97 6.72
C ALA A 433 17.47 -10.07 6.78
N CYS A 434 18.41 -9.99 7.74
CA CYS A 434 19.39 -11.05 7.97
C CYS A 434 18.72 -12.38 8.34
N ALA A 435 17.75 -12.38 9.27
CA ALA A 435 17.05 -13.59 9.67
C ALA A 435 16.25 -14.21 8.51
N LEU A 436 15.53 -13.40 7.73
CA LEU A 436 14.80 -13.84 6.54
C LEU A 436 15.75 -14.43 5.49
N SER A 437 16.89 -13.78 5.25
CA SER A 437 17.95 -14.32 4.36
C SER A 437 18.44 -15.67 4.86
N ARG A 438 18.67 -15.78 6.18
CA ARG A 438 18.98 -17.05 6.87
C ARG A 438 17.82 -18.01 6.91
N TRP A 439 16.65 -17.70 6.36
CA TRP A 439 15.51 -18.59 6.19
C TRP A 439 15.13 -18.80 4.72
N GLY A 440 16.01 -18.41 3.78
CA GLY A 440 15.84 -18.68 2.35
C GLY A 440 15.29 -17.52 1.53
N ALA A 441 15.13 -16.33 2.13
CA ALA A 441 14.65 -15.13 1.41
C ALA A 441 15.64 -14.54 0.38
N GLY A 442 16.79 -15.19 0.17
CA GLY A 442 17.85 -14.67 -0.70
C GLY A 442 18.68 -13.58 -0.02
N THR A 443 19.43 -12.82 -0.83
CA THR A 443 20.30 -11.74 -0.34
C THR A 443 19.79 -10.35 -0.71
N ASP A 444 18.72 -10.24 -1.48
CA ASP A 444 18.06 -8.98 -1.81
C ASP A 444 16.65 -9.03 -1.22
N VAL A 445 16.45 -8.36 -0.09
CA VAL A 445 15.23 -8.48 0.71
C VAL A 445 14.49 -7.15 0.70
N VAL A 446 13.19 -7.17 0.43
CA VAL A 446 12.35 -5.97 0.48
C VAL A 446 11.37 -6.09 1.66
N VAL A 447 11.52 -5.21 2.64
CA VAL A 447 10.64 -5.11 3.81
C VAL A 447 9.81 -3.84 3.69
N GLY A 448 8.50 -3.95 3.91
CA GLY A 448 7.63 -2.79 4.01
C GLY A 448 7.74 -2.13 5.38
N THR A 449 7.58 -0.81 5.42
CA THR A 449 7.28 -0.07 6.65
C THR A 449 6.20 0.96 6.41
N VAL A 450 5.73 1.64 7.46
CA VAL A 450 4.80 2.76 7.36
C VAL A 450 5.41 4.01 7.96
N THR A 451 5.29 5.13 7.25
CA THR A 451 5.58 6.46 7.80
C THR A 451 4.28 7.13 8.22
N ALA A 452 4.36 8.05 9.19
CA ALA A 452 3.19 8.72 9.73
C ALA A 452 2.51 9.70 8.76
N GLY A 453 3.26 10.23 7.78
CA GLY A 453 2.73 11.23 6.82
C GLY A 453 2.32 12.57 7.43
N ARG A 454 2.73 12.84 8.69
CA ARG A 454 2.35 14.02 9.49
C ARG A 454 3.57 14.87 9.84
N GLU A 455 4.29 15.30 8.82
CA GLU A 455 5.48 16.12 9.02
C GLU A 455 5.12 17.54 9.49
N ASP A 456 3.99 18.13 9.09
CA ASP A 456 3.61 19.45 9.62
C ASP A 456 2.85 19.32 10.96
N PRO A 457 3.23 20.10 11.99
CA PRO A 457 2.54 20.11 13.29
C PRO A 457 1.05 20.42 13.21
N ALA A 458 0.59 21.13 12.18
CA ALA A 458 -0.83 21.39 11.95
C ALA A 458 -1.64 20.10 11.69
N LEU A 459 -0.97 19.01 11.26
CA LEU A 459 -1.59 17.71 11.01
C LEU A 459 -1.67 16.84 12.26
N GLU A 460 -0.83 17.07 13.28
CA GLU A 460 -0.80 16.27 14.51
C GLU A 460 -2.17 16.10 15.21
N PRO A 461 -3.02 17.14 15.35
CA PRO A 461 -4.29 16.99 16.07
C PRO A 461 -5.40 16.32 15.25
N LEU A 462 -5.19 16.03 13.96
CA LEU A 462 -6.26 15.60 13.05
C LEU A 462 -6.50 14.09 13.10
N ALA A 463 -7.76 13.67 12.98
CA ALA A 463 -8.07 12.32 12.53
C ALA A 463 -7.98 12.24 10.99
N GLY A 464 -7.47 11.13 10.47
CA GLY A 464 -7.38 10.88 9.04
C GLY A 464 -6.39 9.78 8.67
N TYR A 465 -6.38 9.38 7.39
CA TYR A 465 -5.39 8.44 6.86
C TYR A 465 -4.21 9.16 6.22
N PHE A 466 -3.14 9.37 6.99
CA PHE A 466 -1.90 10.00 6.51
C PHE A 466 -0.79 8.99 6.29
N ALA A 467 -0.91 7.82 6.92
CA ALA A 467 0.08 6.77 6.85
C ALA A 467 0.39 6.35 5.41
N GLN A 468 1.67 6.10 5.16
CA GLN A 468 2.16 5.76 3.84
C GLN A 468 3.15 4.61 3.91
N ALA A 469 2.86 3.56 3.13
CA ALA A 469 3.72 2.41 3.04
C ALA A 469 4.97 2.72 2.21
N LEU A 470 6.13 2.29 2.69
CA LEU A 470 7.42 2.44 2.01
C LEU A 470 8.11 1.08 1.86
N PRO A 471 8.54 0.70 0.66
CA PRO A 471 9.39 -0.46 0.45
C PRO A 471 10.85 -0.12 0.81
N LEU A 472 11.44 -0.89 1.73
CA LEU A 472 12.83 -0.78 2.13
C LEU A 472 13.59 -1.98 1.58
N ARG A 473 14.41 -1.74 0.56
CA ARG A 473 15.23 -2.77 -0.09
C ARG A 473 16.61 -2.83 0.55
N LEU A 474 17.03 -4.02 0.95
CA LEU A 474 18.33 -4.24 1.57
C LEU A 474 19.13 -5.32 0.84
N ASP A 475 20.33 -4.94 0.39
CA ASP A 475 21.30 -5.83 -0.23
C ASP A 475 22.25 -6.43 0.83
N LEU A 476 22.22 -7.76 0.94
CA LEU A 476 23.00 -8.60 1.85
C LEU A 476 24.11 -9.38 1.13
N THR A 477 24.37 -9.08 -0.15
CA THR A 477 25.45 -9.71 -0.92
C THR A 477 26.82 -9.47 -0.28
N GLY A 478 27.72 -10.43 -0.49
CA GLY A 478 29.10 -10.39 0.03
C GLY A 478 29.27 -10.89 1.48
N ARG A 479 28.22 -11.44 2.11
CA ARG A 479 28.24 -11.98 3.48
C ARG A 479 28.81 -10.99 4.53
N PRO A 480 28.31 -9.74 4.60
CA PRO A 480 28.81 -8.73 5.54
C PRO A 480 28.62 -9.12 7.01
N GLY A 481 29.36 -8.46 7.90
CA GLY A 481 29.08 -8.48 9.34
C GLY A 481 27.80 -7.71 9.68
N PHE A 482 27.15 -8.02 10.80
CA PHE A 482 25.90 -7.38 11.19
C PHE A 482 26.00 -5.85 11.30
N ALA A 483 27.07 -5.32 11.88
CA ALA A 483 27.31 -3.87 11.94
C ALA A 483 27.43 -3.20 10.56
N THR A 484 27.89 -3.94 9.54
CA THR A 484 27.90 -3.45 8.16
C THR A 484 26.50 -3.50 7.56
N VAL A 485 25.69 -4.51 7.88
CA VAL A 485 24.28 -4.56 7.46
C VAL A 485 23.48 -3.41 8.08
N VAL A 486 23.73 -3.06 9.35
CA VAL A 486 23.13 -1.88 10.00
C VAL A 486 23.49 -0.58 9.26
N ASP A 487 24.73 -0.42 8.81
CA ASP A 487 25.13 0.75 8.00
C ASP A 487 24.40 0.79 6.65
N ARG A 488 24.23 -0.37 6.00
CA ARG A 488 23.48 -0.49 4.74
C ARG A 488 22.00 -0.16 4.94
N ALA A 489 21.38 -0.68 6.00
CA ALA A 489 20.00 -0.38 6.36
C ALA A 489 19.83 1.11 6.63
N ARG A 490 20.74 1.72 7.41
CA ARG A 490 20.75 3.17 7.62
C ARG A 490 20.78 3.96 6.31
N ALA A 491 21.68 3.61 5.39
CA ALA A 491 21.81 4.31 4.12
C ALA A 491 20.56 4.16 3.24
N ALA A 492 20.01 2.94 3.14
CA ALA A 492 18.80 2.63 2.38
C ALA A 492 17.57 3.35 2.98
N ASP A 493 17.37 3.22 4.29
CA ASP A 493 16.21 3.76 4.99
C ASP A 493 16.21 5.30 4.97
N LEU A 494 17.35 5.95 5.17
CA LEU A 494 17.45 7.42 5.05
C LEU A 494 17.16 7.91 3.64
N THR A 495 17.51 7.12 2.63
CA THR A 495 17.18 7.43 1.24
C THR A 495 15.67 7.30 1.03
N ALA A 496 15.06 6.21 1.47
CA ALA A 496 13.62 6.00 1.40
C ALA A 496 12.81 7.08 2.15
N PHE A 497 13.23 7.46 3.36
CA PHE A 497 12.58 8.49 4.17
C PHE A 497 12.76 9.91 3.64
N ALA A 498 13.71 10.14 2.72
CA ALA A 498 13.80 11.41 1.99
C ALA A 498 12.79 11.51 0.83
N HIS A 499 12.13 10.40 0.48
CA HIS A 499 11.30 10.26 -0.71
C HIS A 499 9.87 9.79 -0.38
N THR A 500 9.32 10.28 0.74
CA THR A 500 7.96 9.99 1.21
C THR A 500 6.88 10.68 0.38
N GLY A 501 7.20 11.57 -0.57
CA GLY A 501 6.19 12.31 -1.33
C GLY A 501 5.34 11.46 -2.27
N ALA A 502 5.83 10.30 -2.75
CA ALA A 502 5.14 9.45 -3.72
C ALA A 502 4.19 8.43 -3.04
N PRO A 503 2.87 8.52 -3.25
CA PRO A 503 1.91 7.56 -2.69
C PRO A 503 2.22 6.13 -3.13
N PHE A 504 2.06 5.16 -2.23
CA PHE A 504 2.42 3.76 -2.48
C PHE A 504 1.78 3.18 -3.76
N ASP A 505 0.49 3.40 -3.99
CA ASP A 505 -0.18 2.90 -5.19
C ASP A 505 0.40 3.49 -6.47
N ARG A 506 0.88 4.74 -6.43
CA ARG A 506 1.55 5.36 -7.58
C ARG A 506 2.93 4.76 -7.81
N ILE A 507 3.63 4.37 -6.75
CA ILE A 507 4.89 3.60 -6.86
C ILE A 507 4.60 2.25 -7.54
N VAL A 508 3.57 1.53 -7.09
CA VAL A 508 3.14 0.24 -7.67
C VAL A 508 2.75 0.39 -9.14
N GLU A 509 1.90 1.37 -9.47
CA GLU A 509 1.50 1.65 -10.86
C GLU A 509 2.69 1.98 -11.76
N THR A 510 3.65 2.74 -11.24
CA THR A 510 4.83 3.17 -11.99
C THR A 510 5.82 2.02 -12.25
N LEU A 511 5.96 1.10 -11.31
CA LEU A 511 6.83 -0.07 -11.43
C LEU A 511 6.18 -1.20 -12.23
N GLY A 512 4.86 -1.31 -12.18
CA GLY A 512 4.10 -2.34 -12.87
C GLY A 512 4.51 -3.79 -12.51
N PRO A 513 4.65 -4.15 -11.22
CA PRO A 513 5.01 -5.52 -10.84
C PRO A 513 3.91 -6.50 -11.30
N PRO A 514 4.25 -7.78 -11.54
CA PRO A 514 3.25 -8.80 -11.88
C PRO A 514 2.13 -8.83 -10.84
N ARG A 515 0.87 -8.77 -11.27
CA ARG A 515 -0.30 -8.77 -10.37
C ARG A 515 -0.84 -10.19 -10.24
N GLU A 516 -0.77 -10.72 -9.03
CA GLU A 516 -1.41 -11.99 -8.68
C GLU A 516 -2.40 -11.75 -7.54
N PRO A 517 -3.62 -12.32 -7.62
CA PRO A 517 -4.59 -12.31 -6.53
C PRO A 517 -3.95 -12.81 -5.21
N GLY A 518 -4.24 -12.13 -4.10
CA GLY A 518 -3.67 -12.47 -2.79
C GLY A 518 -2.22 -12.01 -2.55
N ARG A 519 -1.53 -11.46 -3.57
CA ARG A 519 -0.13 -10.99 -3.42
C ARG A 519 -0.04 -9.48 -3.20
N HIS A 520 0.64 -9.08 -2.12
CA HIS A 520 1.02 -7.69 -1.92
C HIS A 520 2.16 -7.29 -2.91
N PRO A 521 2.05 -6.14 -3.62
CA PRO A 521 2.74 -5.92 -4.89
C PRO A 521 4.26 -5.69 -4.84
N LEU A 522 4.84 -5.32 -3.70
CA LEU A 522 6.27 -4.96 -3.60
C LEU A 522 7.02 -5.60 -2.42
N PHE A 523 6.31 -6.13 -1.44
CA PHE A 523 6.90 -6.75 -0.24
C PHE A 523 5.86 -7.63 0.45
N GLN A 524 6.34 -8.67 1.14
CA GLN A 524 5.51 -9.67 1.82
C GLN A 524 5.66 -9.62 3.34
N VAL A 525 6.63 -8.85 3.82
CA VAL A 525 6.89 -8.63 5.25
C VAL A 525 6.74 -7.15 5.55
N MET A 526 5.95 -6.83 6.57
CA MET A 526 5.81 -5.47 7.10
C MET A 526 6.53 -5.39 8.45
N LEU A 527 7.29 -4.32 8.68
CA LEU A 527 7.91 -3.98 9.96
C LEU A 527 7.41 -2.61 10.45
N ASN A 528 6.68 -2.65 11.55
CA ASN A 528 6.26 -1.48 12.32
C ASN A 528 7.07 -1.42 13.61
N HIS A 529 7.57 -0.23 13.93
CA HIS A 529 8.23 0.07 15.20
C HIS A 529 7.58 1.31 15.81
N ARG A 530 7.21 1.22 17.09
CA ARG A 530 6.70 2.34 17.87
C ARG A 530 7.51 2.51 19.14
N SER A 531 7.87 3.75 19.44
CA SER A 531 8.48 4.12 20.72
C SER A 531 7.42 4.72 21.64
N GLY A 532 7.39 4.28 22.89
CA GLY A 532 6.49 4.79 23.92
C GLY A 532 5.13 4.09 24.05
N ALA A 533 4.42 4.47 25.11
CA ALA A 533 3.15 3.85 25.50
C ALA A 533 2.03 4.17 24.51
N ARG A 534 1.15 3.18 24.29
CA ARG A 534 -0.05 3.36 23.47
C ARG A 534 -1.04 4.32 24.18
N PRO A 535 -1.68 5.24 23.46
CA PRO A 535 -2.73 6.06 24.05
C PRO A 535 -3.86 5.19 24.60
N ALA A 536 -4.16 5.33 25.89
CA ALA A 536 -5.24 4.59 26.55
C ALA A 536 -6.51 5.46 26.66
N LEU A 537 -7.67 4.85 26.42
CA LEU A 537 -8.95 5.50 26.66
C LEU A 537 -9.12 5.78 28.17
N ARG A 538 -9.40 7.03 28.53
CA ARG A 538 -9.67 7.45 29.90
C ARG A 538 -10.98 8.21 29.94
N LEU A 539 -11.97 7.67 30.64
CA LEU A 539 -13.26 8.34 30.83
C LEU A 539 -13.41 8.70 32.30
N ALA A 540 -13.67 9.97 32.59
CA ALA A 540 -13.77 10.48 33.96
C ALA A 540 -14.77 9.65 34.78
N GLY A 541 -14.36 9.19 35.97
CA GLY A 541 -15.21 8.39 36.86
C GLY A 541 -15.36 6.91 36.48
N LEU A 542 -14.61 6.42 35.49
CA LEU A 542 -14.60 5.02 35.06
C LEU A 542 -13.18 4.46 35.09
N ARG A 543 -13.06 3.19 35.46
CA ARG A 543 -11.85 2.41 35.22
C ARG A 543 -11.97 1.75 33.85
N ALA A 544 -11.11 2.15 32.93
CA ALA A 544 -11.02 1.56 31.60
C ALA A 544 -9.85 0.57 31.53
N THR A 545 -10.11 -0.63 31.03
CA THR A 545 -9.07 -1.65 30.75
C THR A 545 -9.17 -2.03 29.28
N GLU A 546 -8.10 -1.86 28.51
CA GLU A 546 -8.08 -2.26 27.10
C GLU A 546 -8.28 -3.78 26.97
N LEU A 547 -9.09 -4.21 26.01
CA LEU A 547 -9.29 -5.62 25.72
C LEU A 547 -8.30 -6.08 24.64
N PRO A 548 -7.73 -7.29 24.76
CA PRO A 548 -6.88 -7.86 23.72
C PRO A 548 -7.61 -7.88 22.37
N GLN A 549 -6.97 -7.36 21.33
CA GLN A 549 -7.54 -7.36 19.99
C GLN A 549 -7.28 -8.69 19.32
N ARG A 550 -8.34 -9.38 18.92
CA ARG A 550 -8.22 -10.53 18.01
C ARG A 550 -7.89 -10.01 16.61
N ARG A 551 -6.99 -10.71 15.91
CA ARG A 551 -6.56 -10.35 14.55
C ARG A 551 -7.00 -11.43 13.57
N PRO A 552 -8.30 -11.52 13.25
CA PRO A 552 -8.83 -12.60 12.43
C PRO A 552 -8.39 -12.52 10.96
N VAL A 553 -7.79 -11.41 10.53
CA VAL A 553 -7.37 -11.17 9.15
C VAL A 553 -5.92 -10.69 9.13
N ALA A 554 -5.09 -11.31 8.29
CA ALA A 554 -3.72 -10.89 8.04
C ALA A 554 -3.65 -10.08 6.74
N LYS A 555 -3.14 -8.84 6.84
CA LYS A 555 -2.95 -7.93 5.69
C LYS A 555 -1.71 -8.27 4.85
N TYR A 556 -0.75 -8.92 5.48
CA TYR A 556 0.52 -9.34 4.89
C TYR A 556 0.78 -10.78 5.31
N PRO A 557 1.52 -11.57 4.52
CA PRO A 557 1.98 -12.89 4.93
C PRO A 557 2.63 -12.87 6.32
N LEU A 558 3.46 -11.85 6.60
CA LEU A 558 4.03 -11.58 7.92
C LEU A 558 3.97 -10.07 8.21
N LEU A 559 3.52 -9.69 9.40
CA LEU A 559 3.63 -8.32 9.92
C LEU A 559 4.23 -8.37 11.33
N TRP A 560 5.36 -7.68 11.48
CA TRP A 560 6.03 -7.45 12.74
C TRP A 560 5.58 -6.11 13.32
N ASP A 561 4.89 -6.13 14.45
CA ASP A 561 4.55 -4.94 15.22
C ASP A 561 5.40 -4.92 16.50
N VAL A 562 6.39 -4.04 16.55
CA VAL A 562 7.36 -3.94 17.64
C VAL A 562 7.15 -2.64 18.40
N ALA A 563 6.97 -2.76 19.71
CA ALA A 563 6.86 -1.64 20.62
C ALA A 563 8.06 -1.59 21.55
N GLU A 564 8.57 -0.38 21.74
CA GLU A 564 9.70 -0.09 22.61
C GLU A 564 9.24 0.72 23.82
N GLU A 565 9.41 0.14 25.00
CA GLU A 565 9.15 0.82 26.27
C GLU A 565 10.34 1.69 26.70
N ALA A 566 10.08 2.63 27.61
CA ALA A 566 11.08 3.57 28.11
C ALA A 566 12.26 2.87 28.82
N ASP A 567 12.01 1.71 29.44
CA ASP A 567 13.04 0.89 30.11
C ASP A 567 13.88 0.05 29.13
N GLY A 568 13.58 0.10 27.83
CA GLY A 568 14.26 -0.64 26.78
C GLY A 568 13.66 -2.02 26.48
N THR A 569 12.54 -2.39 27.10
CA THR A 569 11.80 -3.61 26.77
C THR A 569 11.18 -3.51 25.39
N PHE A 570 11.36 -4.55 24.55
CA PHE A 570 10.59 -4.70 23.33
C PHE A 570 9.45 -5.67 23.57
N HIS A 571 8.22 -5.28 23.25
CA HIS A 571 7.08 -6.18 23.25
C HIS A 571 6.29 -5.98 21.96
N GLY A 572 5.46 -6.94 21.60
CA GLY A 572 4.70 -6.82 20.37
C GLY A 572 4.16 -8.15 19.90
N CYS A 573 3.88 -8.24 18.61
CA CYS A 573 3.40 -9.47 18.00
C CYS A 573 3.96 -9.66 16.59
N LEU A 574 4.06 -10.93 16.21
CA LEU A 574 4.18 -11.37 14.83
C LEU A 574 2.80 -11.82 14.35
N GLU A 575 2.16 -11.00 13.52
CA GLU A 575 0.95 -11.39 12.79
C GLU A 575 1.34 -12.22 11.56
N TYR A 576 0.60 -13.30 11.31
CA TYR A 576 0.87 -14.18 10.18
C TYR A 576 -0.42 -14.64 9.50
N ALA A 577 -0.33 -14.87 8.19
CA ALA A 577 -1.39 -15.47 7.40
C ALA A 577 -1.45 -16.98 7.67
N THR A 578 -2.52 -17.46 8.29
CA THR A 578 -2.66 -18.86 8.77
C THR A 578 -2.81 -19.88 7.63
N ASP A 579 -3.17 -19.42 6.44
CA ASP A 579 -3.19 -20.25 5.23
C ASP A 579 -1.79 -20.43 4.61
N ARG A 580 -0.80 -19.61 5.01
CA ARG A 580 0.62 -19.73 4.63
C ARG A 580 1.49 -20.32 5.75
N PHE A 581 1.23 -19.94 7.00
CA PHE A 581 2.06 -20.30 8.15
C PHE A 581 1.26 -21.03 9.23
N GLU A 582 1.89 -22.04 9.81
CA GLU A 582 1.47 -22.64 11.07
C GLU A 582 2.04 -21.86 12.25
N ARG A 583 1.31 -21.87 13.37
CA ARG A 583 1.72 -21.18 14.60
C ARG A 583 3.14 -21.54 15.03
N ARG A 584 3.52 -22.82 14.94
CA ARG A 584 4.86 -23.31 15.28
C ARG A 584 5.97 -22.67 14.42
N THR A 585 5.66 -22.35 13.17
CA THR A 585 6.61 -21.74 12.23
C THR A 585 6.76 -20.25 12.52
N ALA A 586 5.67 -19.57 12.84
CA ALA A 586 5.69 -18.19 13.33
C ALA A 586 6.48 -18.06 14.65
N GLU A 587 6.23 -18.95 15.63
CA GLU A 587 6.98 -19.02 16.89
C GLU A 587 8.48 -19.27 16.63
N ALA A 588 8.81 -20.22 15.75
CA ALA A 588 10.20 -20.52 15.41
C ALA A 588 10.91 -19.36 14.70
N LEU A 589 10.22 -18.61 13.83
CA LEU A 589 10.78 -17.42 13.19
C LEU A 589 11.06 -16.32 14.21
N LEU A 590 10.14 -16.13 15.17
CA LEU A 590 10.30 -15.17 16.24
C LEU A 590 11.50 -15.50 17.13
N ASP A 591 11.62 -16.77 17.50
CA ASP A 591 12.79 -17.28 18.22
C ASP A 591 14.07 -17.12 17.41
N ALA A 592 14.04 -17.35 16.10
CA ALA A 592 15.20 -17.22 15.25
C ALA A 592 15.71 -15.78 15.17
N VAL A 593 14.82 -14.80 15.07
CA VAL A 593 15.18 -13.37 15.09
C VAL A 593 15.78 -12.99 16.44
N ARG A 594 15.18 -13.44 17.56
CA ARG A 594 15.71 -13.19 18.91
C ARG A 594 17.12 -13.75 19.09
N HIS A 595 17.33 -15.04 18.78
CA HIS A 595 18.64 -15.69 18.95
C HIS A 595 19.69 -15.09 18.00
N PHE A 596 19.28 -14.74 16.77
CA PHE A 596 20.16 -14.03 15.84
C PHE A 596 20.58 -12.68 16.41
N LEU A 597 19.64 -11.87 16.92
CA LEU A 597 19.92 -10.58 17.53
C LEU A 597 20.90 -10.71 18.69
N GLU A 598 20.68 -11.66 19.61
CA GLU A 598 21.58 -11.90 20.74
C GLU A 598 23.01 -12.19 20.27
N ALA A 599 23.17 -13.11 19.30
CA ALA A 599 24.48 -13.47 18.78
C ALA A 599 25.13 -12.36 17.94
N ALA A 600 24.33 -11.59 17.20
CA ALA A 600 24.78 -10.47 16.40
C ALA A 600 25.24 -9.29 17.26
N LEU A 601 24.61 -9.08 18.42
CA LEU A 601 25.04 -8.10 19.40
C LEU A 601 26.31 -8.52 20.16
N ASP A 602 26.56 -9.82 20.31
CA ASP A 602 27.81 -10.34 20.89
C ASP A 602 28.98 -10.24 19.90
N ARG A 603 28.72 -10.44 18.60
CA ARG A 603 29.74 -10.47 17.54
C ARG A 603 29.31 -9.63 16.33
N PRO A 604 29.20 -8.30 16.46
CA PRO A 604 28.63 -7.43 15.42
C PRO A 604 29.45 -7.41 14.13
N GLU A 605 30.74 -7.68 14.20
CA GLU A 605 31.64 -7.72 13.03
C GLU A 605 31.69 -9.10 12.35
N ALA A 606 31.17 -10.16 12.99
CA ALA A 606 31.16 -11.49 12.40
C ALA A 606 30.14 -11.57 11.24
N PRO A 607 30.44 -12.30 10.15
CA PRO A 607 29.51 -12.47 9.04
C PRO A 607 28.14 -12.95 9.55
N PHE A 608 27.06 -12.26 9.17
CA PHE A 608 25.71 -12.61 9.65
C PHE A 608 25.32 -14.04 9.27
N ALA A 609 25.90 -14.54 8.18
CA ALA A 609 25.76 -15.91 7.67
C ALA A 609 26.26 -16.98 8.65
N ASP A 610 27.16 -16.63 9.57
CA ASP A 610 27.80 -17.57 10.49
C ASP A 610 27.22 -17.48 11.91
N LEU A 611 26.31 -16.54 12.14
CA LEU A 611 25.66 -16.36 13.43
C LEU A 611 24.56 -17.42 13.64
N PRO A 612 24.34 -17.88 14.89
CA PRO A 612 23.18 -18.70 15.23
C PRO A 612 21.87 -18.06 14.76
N CYS A 613 21.10 -18.82 14.00
CA CYS A 613 19.74 -18.46 13.59
C CYS A 613 18.98 -19.80 13.48
N PRO A 614 18.37 -20.28 14.58
CA PRO A 614 17.75 -21.60 14.62
C PRO A 614 16.66 -21.72 13.55
N ARG A 615 16.54 -22.91 12.96
CA ARG A 615 15.45 -23.28 12.06
C ARG A 615 14.74 -24.51 12.63
N PRO A 616 13.42 -24.65 12.47
CA PRO A 616 12.74 -25.89 12.78
C PRO A 616 13.29 -27.00 11.86
N GLY A 617 13.79 -28.07 12.47
CA GLY A 617 14.47 -29.23 11.88
C GLY A 617 14.72 -29.28 10.37
N THR A 618 15.96 -29.03 9.93
CA THR A 618 16.47 -29.48 8.62
C THR A 618 17.87 -30.09 8.77
N GLY A 619 18.01 -31.37 8.40
CA GLY A 619 19.28 -31.89 7.89
C GLY A 619 19.67 -31.22 6.56
N PRO A 620 20.88 -31.42 6.03
CA PRO A 620 21.49 -30.50 5.07
C PRO A 620 21.10 -30.80 3.60
N ALA A 621 20.89 -29.74 2.81
CA ALA A 621 21.09 -29.71 1.36
C ALA A 621 21.34 -28.26 0.90
N ASP A 622 22.31 -28.08 0.00
CA ASP A 622 22.87 -26.80 -0.48
C ASP A 622 22.73 -26.73 -2.02
N PRO A 623 22.43 -25.59 -2.68
CA PRO A 623 22.38 -25.51 -4.16
C PRO A 623 23.49 -24.63 -4.79
N ALA A 624 23.83 -24.90 -6.06
CA ALA A 624 24.89 -24.25 -6.87
C ALA A 624 24.35 -23.47 -8.11
N PRO A 625 25.10 -22.52 -8.75
CA PRO A 625 24.59 -21.59 -9.79
C PRO A 625 25.10 -21.83 -11.25
N PRO A 626 24.51 -21.22 -12.31
CA PRO A 626 25.01 -21.31 -13.71
C PRO A 626 25.52 -19.98 -14.35
N ALA A 627 26.09 -20.06 -15.58
CA ALA A 627 26.87 -19.03 -16.32
C ALA A 627 26.37 -18.75 -17.80
N PRO A 628 26.86 -17.72 -18.55
CA PRO A 628 26.10 -16.99 -19.61
C PRO A 628 26.55 -17.17 -21.10
N VAL A 629 25.81 -16.57 -22.08
CA VAL A 629 26.03 -16.66 -23.56
C VAL A 629 26.06 -15.27 -24.27
N ARG A 630 26.78 -15.16 -25.43
CA ARG A 630 26.91 -13.95 -26.33
C ARG A 630 26.47 -14.23 -27.81
N PRO A 631 26.25 -13.18 -28.66
CA PRO A 631 25.35 -13.21 -29.84
C PRO A 631 26.01 -13.15 -31.26
N ALA A 632 25.19 -13.21 -32.32
CA ALA A 632 25.55 -13.22 -33.76
C ALA A 632 25.11 -11.95 -34.57
N PRO A 633 25.59 -11.71 -35.83
CA PRO A 633 25.47 -10.43 -36.56
C PRO A 633 24.41 -10.37 -37.69
N THR A 634 24.21 -9.17 -38.26
CA THR A 634 23.16 -8.73 -39.22
C THR A 634 23.46 -8.87 -40.74
N PRO A 635 22.44 -8.98 -41.62
CA PRO A 635 22.57 -9.03 -43.10
C PRO A 635 22.12 -7.74 -43.85
N GLY A 636 22.43 -7.69 -45.15
CA GLY A 636 22.31 -6.52 -46.05
C GLY A 636 21.30 -6.59 -47.22
N GLU A 637 21.03 -5.38 -47.72
CA GLU A 637 20.70 -4.86 -49.07
C GLU A 637 19.54 -5.37 -49.95
N GLU A 638 18.89 -6.51 -49.72
CA GLU A 638 17.61 -6.83 -50.41
C GLU A 638 16.38 -6.18 -49.74
N ALA A 639 16.54 -5.65 -48.52
CA ALA A 639 15.45 -5.13 -47.68
C ALA A 639 14.82 -3.81 -48.20
N ARG A 640 15.54 -3.01 -48.97
CA ARG A 640 15.13 -1.61 -49.24
C ARG A 640 13.89 -1.45 -50.12
N ALA A 641 13.50 -2.46 -50.92
CA ALA A 641 12.38 -2.34 -51.87
C ALA A 641 11.01 -2.65 -51.24
N GLY A 642 10.93 -3.64 -50.35
CA GLY A 642 9.67 -3.93 -49.64
C GLY A 642 9.38 -2.97 -48.50
N GLU A 643 10.41 -2.31 -47.95
CA GLU A 643 10.31 -1.40 -46.80
C GLU A 643 9.41 -0.21 -47.17
N ALA A 644 9.57 0.30 -48.39
CA ALA A 644 8.80 1.42 -48.93
C ALA A 644 7.30 1.11 -49.06
N ALA A 645 6.91 -0.13 -49.40
CA ALA A 645 5.51 -0.52 -49.55
C ALA A 645 4.81 -0.69 -48.19
N THR A 646 5.48 -1.29 -47.21
CA THR A 646 4.96 -1.42 -45.83
C THR A 646 4.91 -0.07 -45.12
N GLU A 647 5.91 0.80 -45.35
CA GLU A 647 5.93 2.17 -44.83
C GLU A 647 4.72 2.97 -45.31
N GLU A 648 4.41 2.92 -46.61
CA GLU A 648 3.27 3.65 -47.18
C GLU A 648 1.92 3.16 -46.64
N LEU A 649 1.76 1.84 -46.49
CA LEU A 649 0.57 1.26 -45.86
C LEU A 649 0.42 1.71 -44.39
N LEU A 650 1.48 1.67 -43.59
CA LEU A 650 1.43 2.11 -42.19
C LEU A 650 1.18 3.62 -42.07
N ARG A 651 1.70 4.41 -43.00
CA ARG A 651 1.48 5.86 -43.08
C ARG A 651 0.00 6.17 -43.36
N SER A 652 -0.61 5.47 -44.32
CA SER A 652 -2.05 5.62 -44.63
C SER A 652 -2.96 5.18 -43.47
N LEU A 653 -2.66 4.05 -42.82
CA LEU A 653 -3.42 3.56 -41.66
C LEU A 653 -3.31 4.51 -40.47
N THR A 654 -2.13 5.08 -40.23
CA THR A 654 -1.90 6.06 -39.17
C THR A 654 -2.64 7.37 -39.44
N ALA A 655 -2.59 7.87 -40.68
CA ALA A 655 -3.32 9.07 -41.08
C ALA A 655 -4.84 8.90 -40.89
N ALA A 656 -5.39 7.76 -41.32
CA ALA A 656 -6.80 7.43 -41.17
C ALA A 656 -7.23 7.29 -39.69
N LEU A 657 -6.39 6.72 -38.83
CA LEU A 657 -6.68 6.57 -37.40
C LEU A 657 -6.64 7.90 -36.63
N LEU A 658 -5.76 8.81 -37.04
CA LEU A 658 -5.59 10.11 -36.40
C LEU A 658 -6.45 11.21 -37.05
N GLY A 659 -7.28 10.87 -38.04
CA GLY A 659 -8.15 11.81 -38.75
C GLY A 659 -7.38 12.88 -39.53
N ARG A 660 -6.23 12.53 -40.13
CA ARG A 660 -5.36 13.45 -40.88
C ARG A 660 -5.28 13.07 -42.36
N ASP A 661 -5.10 14.07 -43.23
CA ASP A 661 -4.96 13.85 -44.68
C ASP A 661 -3.68 13.10 -45.05
N SER A 662 -2.59 13.35 -44.31
CA SER A 662 -1.35 12.60 -44.43
C SER A 662 -0.52 12.67 -43.15
N VAL A 663 0.39 11.70 -42.98
CA VAL A 663 1.34 11.64 -41.87
C VAL A 663 2.74 11.47 -42.47
N ASP A 664 3.75 12.09 -41.85
CA ASP A 664 5.16 11.91 -42.23
C ASP A 664 5.63 10.53 -41.77
N ALA A 665 6.45 9.86 -42.58
CA ALA A 665 6.99 8.54 -42.29
C ALA A 665 7.83 8.47 -41.00
N ASP A 666 8.45 9.59 -40.60
CA ASP A 666 9.22 9.70 -39.36
C ASP A 666 8.44 10.33 -38.21
N ALA A 667 7.18 10.74 -38.43
CA ALA A 667 6.39 11.35 -37.38
C ALA A 667 6.07 10.35 -36.26
N ASN A 668 6.26 10.82 -35.04
CA ASN A 668 5.96 10.04 -33.85
C ASN A 668 4.44 9.93 -33.65
N PHE A 669 3.92 8.70 -33.74
CA PHE A 669 2.52 8.33 -33.59
C PHE A 669 1.86 8.96 -32.36
N PHE A 670 2.53 8.92 -31.20
CA PHE A 670 1.98 9.44 -29.94
C PHE A 670 2.00 10.97 -29.88
N ARG A 671 3.01 11.61 -30.47
CA ARG A 671 3.05 13.09 -30.56
C ARG A 671 2.01 13.66 -31.50
N LEU A 672 1.49 12.86 -32.43
CA LEU A 672 0.42 13.25 -33.35
C LEU A 672 -0.99 13.11 -32.73
N GLY A 673 -1.09 12.66 -31.47
CA GLY A 673 -2.35 12.44 -30.77
C GLY A 673 -2.77 10.96 -30.67
N GLY A 674 -1.90 10.04 -31.08
CA GLY A 674 -2.12 8.60 -30.86
C GLY A 674 -2.01 8.24 -29.38
N ASP A 675 -2.88 7.36 -28.90
CA ASP A 675 -2.83 6.80 -27.56
C ASP A 675 -2.68 5.27 -27.59
N SER A 676 -2.77 4.61 -26.44
CA SER A 676 -2.66 3.16 -26.33
C SER A 676 -3.77 2.40 -27.04
N ILE A 677 -4.96 2.99 -27.17
CA ILE A 677 -6.10 2.40 -27.87
C ILE A 677 -5.88 2.47 -29.37
N LEU A 678 -5.46 3.63 -29.87
CA LEU A 678 -5.13 3.84 -31.29
C LEU A 678 -3.90 3.02 -31.70
N ALA A 679 -2.95 2.79 -30.81
CA ALA A 679 -1.81 1.90 -31.06
C ALA A 679 -2.25 0.43 -31.22
N VAL A 680 -3.19 -0.04 -30.39
CA VAL A 680 -3.79 -1.37 -30.53
C VAL A 680 -4.61 -1.47 -31.82
N GLN A 681 -5.36 -0.43 -32.18
CA GLN A 681 -6.13 -0.38 -33.42
C GLN A 681 -5.22 -0.31 -34.67
N LEU A 682 -4.12 0.44 -34.62
CA LEU A 682 -3.12 0.47 -35.68
C LEU A 682 -2.49 -0.92 -35.88
N ALA A 683 -2.10 -1.57 -34.79
CA ALA A 683 -1.59 -2.94 -34.83
C ALA A 683 -2.62 -3.92 -35.40
N SER A 684 -3.87 -3.86 -34.94
CA SER A 684 -4.96 -4.73 -35.43
C SER A 684 -5.26 -4.51 -36.92
N ARG A 685 -5.31 -3.26 -37.39
CA ARG A 685 -5.56 -2.94 -38.81
C ARG A 685 -4.37 -3.30 -39.70
N ALA A 686 -3.15 -3.08 -39.21
CA ALA A 686 -1.94 -3.50 -39.91
C ALA A 686 -1.88 -5.03 -40.04
N GLN A 687 -2.24 -5.77 -38.98
CA GLN A 687 -2.37 -7.24 -39.01
C GLN A 687 -3.43 -7.70 -39.99
N ALA A 688 -4.60 -7.04 -40.02
CA ALA A 688 -5.64 -7.35 -41.01
C ALA A 688 -5.19 -7.09 -42.45
N ALA A 689 -4.27 -6.14 -42.65
CA ALA A 689 -3.65 -5.84 -43.94
C ALA A 689 -2.40 -6.69 -44.25
N GLY A 690 -2.12 -7.73 -43.44
CA GLY A 690 -1.02 -8.66 -43.66
C GLY A 690 0.35 -8.21 -43.14
N VAL A 691 0.41 -7.13 -42.35
CA VAL A 691 1.64 -6.66 -41.69
C VAL A 691 1.62 -7.10 -40.23
N PRO A 692 2.56 -7.95 -39.75
CA PRO A 692 2.50 -8.56 -38.43
C PRO A 692 2.94 -7.62 -37.29
N VAL A 693 2.30 -6.44 -37.20
CA VAL A 693 2.54 -5.43 -36.15
C VAL A 693 1.76 -5.78 -34.89
N GLY A 694 2.43 -5.93 -33.75
CA GLY A 694 1.77 -5.99 -32.44
C GLY A 694 1.66 -4.60 -31.79
N PRO A 695 0.77 -4.43 -30.79
CA PRO A 695 0.68 -3.16 -30.05
C PRO A 695 2.02 -2.74 -29.43
N LYS A 696 2.76 -3.70 -28.85
CA LYS A 696 4.11 -3.48 -28.30
C LYS A 696 5.10 -2.94 -29.35
N ASP A 697 4.96 -3.32 -30.62
CA ASP A 697 5.84 -2.86 -31.69
C ASP A 697 5.56 -1.38 -32.03
N VAL A 698 4.30 -0.92 -31.95
CA VAL A 698 3.93 0.51 -32.13
C VAL A 698 4.51 1.38 -31.01
N PHE A 699 4.54 0.88 -29.77
CA PHE A 699 5.17 1.57 -28.64
C PHE A 699 6.69 1.62 -28.76
N ALA A 700 7.31 0.55 -29.24
CA ALA A 700 8.75 0.47 -29.41
C ALA A 700 9.26 1.26 -30.63
N HIS A 701 8.47 1.27 -31.71
CA HIS A 701 8.84 1.84 -33.00
C HIS A 701 7.79 2.87 -33.38
N GLN A 702 7.93 4.07 -32.82
CA GLN A 702 6.85 5.05 -32.76
C GLN A 702 6.59 5.81 -34.07
N SER A 703 7.15 5.40 -35.21
CA SER A 703 6.92 6.01 -36.53
C SER A 703 6.63 4.94 -37.60
N PRO A 704 5.86 5.26 -38.65
CA PRO A 704 5.58 4.34 -39.75
C PRO A 704 6.84 3.70 -40.37
N ARG A 705 7.90 4.48 -40.56
CA ARG A 705 9.19 3.99 -41.08
C ARG A 705 9.88 3.03 -40.11
N ALA A 706 9.90 3.36 -38.82
CA ALA A 706 10.51 2.50 -37.81
C ALA A 706 9.76 1.16 -37.71
N LEU A 707 8.43 1.18 -37.79
CA LEU A 707 7.60 -0.02 -37.83
C LEU A 707 7.85 -0.86 -39.07
N ALA A 708 7.84 -0.25 -40.26
CA ALA A 708 8.09 -0.95 -41.51
C ALA A 708 9.45 -1.69 -41.49
N ARG A 709 10.51 -1.00 -41.04
CA ARG A 709 11.85 -1.58 -40.87
C ARG A 709 11.89 -2.80 -39.96
N THR A 710 11.15 -2.76 -38.85
CA THR A 710 11.14 -3.86 -37.88
C THR A 710 10.33 -5.04 -38.41
N MET A 711 9.19 -4.80 -39.05
CA MET A 711 8.28 -5.86 -39.49
C MET A 711 8.83 -6.68 -40.66
N GLN A 712 9.60 -6.07 -41.56
CA GLN A 712 10.26 -6.80 -42.64
C GLN A 712 11.22 -7.89 -42.16
N ARG A 713 11.82 -7.73 -40.96
CA ARG A 713 12.68 -8.75 -40.37
C ARG A 713 11.90 -9.96 -39.86
N ARG A 714 10.60 -9.83 -39.60
CA ARG A 714 9.72 -10.90 -39.07
C ARG A 714 8.97 -11.70 -40.14
N VAL A 715 8.87 -11.22 -41.38
CA VAL A 715 7.99 -11.82 -42.41
C VAL A 715 8.57 -13.06 -43.10
N ARG A 716 9.74 -13.59 -42.68
CA ARG A 716 10.34 -14.76 -43.37
C ARG A 716 9.79 -16.14 -43.01
N ASP A 717 8.90 -16.32 -42.03
CA ASP A 717 8.32 -17.65 -41.74
C ASP A 717 6.92 -17.60 -41.11
N THR A 718 5.85 -17.33 -41.87
CA THR A 718 4.49 -17.83 -41.50
C THR A 718 3.51 -17.79 -42.70
N PRO A 719 2.81 -18.88 -43.05
CA PRO A 719 1.64 -18.83 -43.93
C PRO A 719 0.41 -18.31 -43.17
N GLY A 720 -0.45 -17.52 -43.81
CA GLY A 720 -1.63 -16.89 -43.19
C GLY A 720 -2.74 -17.89 -42.76
N PRO A 721 -3.45 -17.66 -41.64
CA PRO A 721 -4.47 -18.58 -41.16
C PRO A 721 -5.81 -18.44 -41.89
N ALA A 722 -6.43 -19.59 -42.17
CA ALA A 722 -7.82 -19.71 -42.64
C ALA A 722 -8.83 -19.53 -41.48
N ARG A 723 -10.06 -19.06 -41.79
CA ARG A 723 -11.15 -18.84 -40.83
C ARG A 723 -11.63 -20.16 -40.16
N PRO A 724 -11.69 -20.26 -38.82
CA PRO A 724 -12.30 -21.41 -38.13
C PRO A 724 -13.84 -21.27 -37.97
N SER A 725 -14.55 -22.40 -37.95
CA SER A 725 -16.02 -22.52 -37.85
C SER A 725 -16.57 -22.39 -36.41
N GLN A 726 -17.85 -21.97 -36.30
CA GLN A 726 -18.67 -21.92 -35.08
C GLN A 726 -19.44 -23.23 -34.82
N ASP A 727 -18.85 -24.39 -35.16
CA ASP A 727 -19.59 -25.65 -35.08
C ASP A 727 -19.76 -26.12 -33.62
N PRO A 728 -20.99 -26.51 -33.19
CA PRO A 728 -21.24 -27.15 -31.91
C PRO A 728 -20.41 -28.42 -31.71
N GLY A 729 -20.23 -28.84 -30.45
CA GLY A 729 -19.54 -30.07 -30.09
C GLY A 729 -18.36 -29.87 -29.13
N PRO A 730 -17.51 -30.91 -28.95
CA PRO A 730 -16.48 -30.96 -27.91
C PRO A 730 -15.54 -29.77 -28.00
N LEU A 731 -15.34 -29.08 -26.89
CA LEU A 731 -14.48 -27.91 -26.73
C LEU A 731 -13.37 -28.26 -25.74
N GLU A 732 -12.12 -28.10 -26.18
CA GLU A 732 -11.00 -28.22 -25.26
C GLU A 732 -11.10 -27.09 -24.21
N PRO A 733 -10.86 -27.37 -22.92
CA PRO A 733 -10.81 -26.34 -21.90
C PRO A 733 -9.60 -25.43 -22.10
N THR A 734 -9.72 -24.16 -21.70
CA THR A 734 -8.57 -23.26 -21.62
C THR A 734 -7.63 -23.70 -20.50
N PRO A 735 -6.35 -23.31 -20.49
CA PRO A 735 -5.42 -23.71 -19.42
C PRO A 735 -5.91 -23.37 -18.01
N VAL A 736 -6.60 -22.24 -17.82
CA VAL A 736 -7.20 -21.86 -16.53
C VAL A 736 -8.39 -22.73 -16.14
N VAL A 737 -9.20 -23.16 -17.11
CA VAL A 737 -10.33 -24.08 -16.93
C VAL A 737 -9.81 -25.50 -16.63
N GLU A 738 -8.73 -25.92 -17.28
CA GLU A 738 -8.02 -27.19 -17.03
C GLU A 738 -7.33 -27.20 -15.66
N TRP A 739 -6.74 -26.08 -15.24
CA TRP A 739 -6.23 -25.90 -13.89
C TRP A 739 -7.36 -25.95 -12.85
N LEU A 740 -8.47 -25.24 -13.08
CA LEU A 740 -9.64 -25.30 -12.20
C LEU A 740 -10.18 -26.74 -12.07
N ALA A 741 -10.16 -27.50 -13.17
CA ALA A 741 -10.50 -28.93 -13.15
C ALA A 741 -9.61 -29.73 -12.20
N SER A 742 -8.30 -29.45 -12.21
CA SER A 742 -7.29 -30.17 -11.43
C SER A 742 -7.39 -29.97 -9.92
N LEU A 743 -8.05 -28.89 -9.46
CA LEU A 743 -8.20 -28.58 -8.03
C LEU A 743 -9.20 -29.52 -7.33
N GLY A 744 -10.10 -30.17 -8.08
CA GLY A 744 -11.20 -30.96 -7.51
C GLY A 744 -12.23 -30.13 -6.74
N GLY A 745 -13.45 -30.67 -6.55
CA GLY A 745 -14.52 -30.04 -5.77
C GLY A 745 -15.79 -29.67 -6.57
N ASP A 746 -16.83 -29.25 -5.86
CA ASP A 746 -18.09 -28.81 -6.47
C ASP A 746 -17.90 -27.42 -7.09
N ALA A 747 -18.00 -27.34 -8.43
CA ALA A 747 -17.98 -26.07 -9.15
C ALA A 747 -19.34 -25.34 -9.07
N GLY A 748 -20.38 -26.00 -8.53
CA GLY A 748 -21.72 -25.47 -8.36
C GLY A 748 -21.73 -24.13 -7.62
N GLY A 749 -22.33 -23.12 -8.25
CA GLY A 749 -22.46 -21.78 -7.69
C GLY A 749 -21.26 -20.85 -7.85
N PHE A 750 -20.19 -21.24 -8.56
CA PHE A 750 -19.10 -20.33 -8.94
C PHE A 750 -19.55 -19.42 -10.11
N ALA A 751 -20.08 -18.24 -9.79
CA ALA A 751 -20.78 -17.39 -10.76
C ALA A 751 -20.55 -15.89 -10.57
N GLN A 752 -20.64 -15.13 -11.66
CA GLN A 752 -20.80 -13.68 -11.62
C GLN A 752 -22.26 -13.29 -11.81
N SER A 753 -22.61 -12.09 -11.35
CA SER A 753 -23.94 -11.54 -11.59
C SER A 753 -23.92 -10.04 -11.73
N VAL A 754 -24.89 -9.51 -12.49
CA VAL A 754 -25.10 -8.08 -12.70
C VAL A 754 -26.59 -7.80 -12.63
N VAL A 755 -26.96 -6.66 -12.05
CA VAL A 755 -28.33 -6.14 -12.10
C VAL A 755 -28.32 -4.95 -13.04
N VAL A 756 -29.18 -4.96 -14.05
CA VAL A 756 -29.33 -3.86 -15.00
C VAL A 756 -30.73 -3.27 -14.92
N PRO A 757 -30.86 -1.94 -14.90
CA PRO A 757 -32.16 -1.29 -15.03
C PRO A 757 -32.72 -1.55 -16.43
N LEU A 758 -34.02 -1.77 -16.53
CA LEU A 758 -34.69 -1.95 -17.81
C LEU A 758 -35.41 -0.67 -18.25
N PRO A 759 -35.44 -0.37 -19.56
CA PRO A 759 -36.27 0.71 -20.07
C PRO A 759 -37.75 0.36 -19.90
N ALA A 760 -38.62 1.37 -19.78
CA ALA A 760 -40.06 1.18 -19.68
C ALA A 760 -40.69 0.43 -20.88
N THR A 761 -39.99 0.34 -22.00
CA THR A 761 -40.38 -0.44 -23.18
C THR A 761 -40.11 -1.94 -23.04
N ALA A 762 -39.34 -2.36 -22.04
CA ALA A 762 -38.99 -3.76 -21.82
C ALA A 762 -40.17 -4.53 -21.22
N THR A 763 -40.78 -5.39 -22.03
CA THR A 763 -41.78 -6.36 -21.57
C THR A 763 -41.13 -7.73 -21.34
N GLY A 764 -41.76 -8.57 -20.52
CA GLY A 764 -41.31 -9.95 -20.32
C GLY A 764 -41.12 -10.75 -21.62
N ALA A 765 -41.95 -10.49 -22.64
CA ALA A 765 -41.80 -11.13 -23.96
C ALA A 765 -40.55 -10.64 -24.70
N THR A 766 -40.29 -9.33 -24.69
CA THR A 766 -39.12 -8.74 -25.37
C THR A 766 -37.80 -9.05 -24.65
N VAL A 767 -37.82 -9.18 -23.32
CA VAL A 767 -36.65 -9.61 -22.54
C VAL A 767 -36.35 -11.08 -22.81
N ARG A 768 -37.37 -11.94 -22.88
CA ARG A 768 -37.21 -13.36 -23.24
C ARG A 768 -36.61 -13.55 -24.63
N ASP A 769 -37.11 -12.82 -25.64
CA ASP A 769 -36.56 -12.88 -27.00
C ASP A 769 -35.10 -12.38 -27.05
N ALA A 770 -34.80 -11.27 -26.35
CA ALA A 770 -33.45 -10.75 -26.25
C ALA A 770 -32.48 -11.75 -25.59
N LEU A 771 -32.90 -12.40 -24.51
CA LEU A 771 -32.14 -13.43 -23.82
C LEU A 771 -31.92 -14.67 -24.70
N GLN A 772 -32.94 -15.10 -25.45
CA GLN A 772 -32.79 -16.24 -26.37
C GLN A 772 -31.72 -15.96 -27.42
N ARG A 773 -31.76 -14.77 -28.02
CA ARG A 773 -30.76 -14.35 -29.03
C ARG A 773 -29.36 -14.22 -28.44
N LEU A 774 -29.23 -13.71 -27.21
CA LEU A 774 -27.95 -13.60 -26.53
C LEU A 774 -27.34 -14.99 -26.26
N VAL A 775 -28.13 -15.90 -25.69
CA VAL A 775 -27.71 -17.29 -25.44
C VAL A 775 -27.40 -18.01 -26.74
N ASP A 776 -28.15 -17.72 -27.80
CA ASP A 776 -27.91 -18.31 -29.11
C ASP A 776 -26.68 -17.74 -29.84
N HIS A 777 -26.26 -16.53 -29.48
CA HIS A 777 -25.13 -15.87 -30.09
C HIS A 777 -23.79 -16.27 -29.44
N HIS A 778 -23.77 -16.48 -28.12
CA HIS A 778 -22.55 -16.77 -27.38
C HIS A 778 -22.43 -18.24 -26.96
N ASP A 779 -21.50 -18.97 -27.60
CA ASP A 779 -21.20 -20.38 -27.31
C ASP A 779 -20.95 -20.67 -25.83
N ALA A 780 -20.30 -19.74 -25.12
CA ALA A 780 -20.00 -19.85 -23.70
C ALA A 780 -21.26 -20.06 -22.84
N LEU A 781 -22.39 -19.44 -23.19
CA LEU A 781 -23.64 -19.53 -22.45
C LEU A 781 -24.36 -20.87 -22.64
N ARG A 782 -23.89 -21.70 -23.58
CA ARG A 782 -24.43 -23.02 -23.89
C ARG A 782 -23.47 -24.16 -23.56
N LEU A 783 -22.41 -23.87 -22.82
CA LEU A 783 -21.46 -24.88 -22.38
C LEU A 783 -22.14 -25.93 -21.50
N ARG A 784 -21.69 -27.18 -21.65
CA ARG A 784 -21.97 -28.27 -20.72
C ARG A 784 -20.66 -28.94 -20.36
N ARG A 785 -20.48 -29.23 -19.09
CA ARG A 785 -19.39 -30.06 -18.59
C ARG A 785 -19.78 -31.53 -18.74
N THR A 786 -18.88 -32.33 -19.30
CA THR A 786 -19.05 -33.78 -19.41
C THR A 786 -17.90 -34.47 -18.70
N ALA A 787 -18.20 -35.32 -17.73
CA ALA A 787 -17.18 -36.10 -17.02
C ALA A 787 -16.52 -37.13 -17.97
N VAL A 788 -15.21 -37.26 -17.86
CA VAL A 788 -14.37 -38.27 -18.52
C VAL A 788 -13.76 -39.17 -17.43
N GLN A 789 -13.33 -40.39 -17.76
CA GLN A 789 -12.60 -41.25 -16.82
C GLN A 789 -11.34 -40.56 -16.26
N ASP A 790 -10.99 -40.88 -15.00
CA ASP A 790 -9.84 -40.35 -14.23
C ASP A 790 -9.92 -38.88 -13.77
N ASP A 791 -11.05 -38.45 -13.18
CA ASP A 791 -11.28 -37.10 -12.62
C ASP A 791 -11.06 -35.93 -13.60
N ARG A 792 -11.05 -36.22 -14.91
CA ARG A 792 -10.99 -35.20 -15.97
C ARG A 792 -12.39 -34.91 -16.49
N TRP A 793 -12.64 -33.67 -16.88
CA TRP A 793 -13.88 -33.30 -17.56
C TRP A 793 -13.60 -32.50 -18.82
N GLU A 794 -14.46 -32.68 -19.80
CA GLU A 794 -14.47 -31.96 -21.06
C GLU A 794 -15.59 -30.92 -21.07
N LEU A 795 -15.48 -29.94 -21.96
CA LEU A 795 -16.55 -29.00 -22.24
C LEU A 795 -17.17 -29.34 -23.58
N GLU A 796 -18.47 -29.11 -23.71
CA GLU A 796 -19.20 -29.24 -24.95
C GLU A 796 -19.98 -27.95 -25.20
N VAL A 797 -19.82 -27.37 -26.39
CA VAL A 797 -20.70 -26.28 -26.84
C VAL A 797 -21.96 -26.91 -27.43
N ARG A 798 -23.10 -26.70 -26.79
CA ARG A 798 -24.38 -27.20 -27.30
C ARG A 798 -24.90 -26.31 -28.45
N PRO A 799 -25.66 -26.88 -29.40
CA PRO A 799 -26.26 -26.13 -30.51
C PRO A 799 -27.15 -24.95 -30.05
N PRO A 800 -27.29 -23.90 -30.87
CA PRO A 800 -28.34 -22.89 -30.68
C PRO A 800 -29.73 -23.51 -30.51
N GLY A 801 -30.56 -22.90 -29.65
CA GLY A 801 -31.90 -23.35 -29.32
C GLY A 801 -31.99 -24.46 -28.26
N THR A 802 -30.86 -25.03 -27.81
CA THR A 802 -30.85 -26.08 -26.76
C THR A 802 -31.07 -25.55 -25.35
N VAL A 803 -30.93 -24.24 -25.15
CA VAL A 803 -31.11 -23.56 -23.87
C VAL A 803 -32.26 -22.56 -24.03
N PRO A 804 -33.51 -22.94 -23.70
CA PRO A 804 -34.67 -22.09 -23.92
C PRO A 804 -34.73 -20.98 -22.87
N ALA A 805 -34.73 -19.72 -23.30
CA ALA A 805 -34.75 -18.55 -22.43
C ALA A 805 -35.97 -18.51 -21.48
N GLY A 806 -37.07 -19.19 -21.83
CA GLY A 806 -38.23 -19.33 -20.96
C GLY A 806 -37.96 -20.12 -19.67
N GLU A 807 -36.99 -21.05 -19.68
CA GLU A 807 -36.58 -21.82 -18.51
C GLU A 807 -35.49 -21.10 -17.70
N LEU A 808 -34.82 -20.11 -18.31
CA LEU A 808 -33.80 -19.28 -17.67
C LEU A 808 -34.38 -18.08 -16.92
N LEU A 809 -35.53 -17.58 -17.38
CA LEU A 809 -36.12 -16.32 -16.96
C LEU A 809 -37.19 -16.54 -15.89
N ARG A 810 -36.87 -16.15 -14.66
CA ARG A 810 -37.83 -16.05 -13.56
C ARG A 810 -38.45 -14.66 -13.53
N HIS A 811 -39.76 -14.58 -13.34
CA HIS A 811 -40.48 -13.31 -13.14
C HIS A 811 -40.78 -13.13 -11.65
N VAL A 812 -40.49 -11.95 -11.13
CA VAL A 812 -40.75 -11.56 -9.73
C VAL A 812 -41.50 -10.23 -9.73
N ASP A 813 -42.64 -10.21 -9.04
CA ASP A 813 -43.48 -9.03 -8.89
C ASP A 813 -43.22 -8.45 -7.49
N LEU A 814 -42.51 -7.32 -7.44
CA LEU A 814 -42.01 -6.73 -6.19
C LEU A 814 -43.16 -6.42 -5.22
N ALA A 815 -44.29 -5.93 -5.74
CA ALA A 815 -45.46 -5.61 -4.92
C ALA A 815 -46.14 -6.87 -4.35
N ARG A 816 -46.12 -7.99 -5.09
CA ARG A 816 -46.67 -9.26 -4.59
C ARG A 816 -45.80 -9.92 -3.52
N GLU A 817 -44.49 -9.71 -3.57
CA GLU A 817 -43.53 -10.23 -2.59
C GLU A 817 -43.39 -9.31 -1.36
N GLY A 818 -44.17 -8.22 -1.28
CA GLY A 818 -44.14 -7.27 -0.16
C GLY A 818 -42.90 -6.37 -0.13
N ALA A 819 -42.20 -6.24 -1.27
CA ALA A 819 -41.07 -5.34 -1.44
C ALA A 819 -41.55 -3.95 -1.86
N ASP A 820 -42.15 -3.23 -0.91
CA ASP A 820 -42.83 -1.95 -1.14
C ASP A 820 -41.90 -0.72 -1.04
N ASP A 821 -40.65 -0.91 -0.63
CA ASP A 821 -39.63 0.14 -0.52
C ASP A 821 -38.28 -0.29 -1.14
N PRO A 822 -37.36 0.66 -1.41
CA PRO A 822 -36.08 0.34 -2.04
C PRO A 822 -35.19 -0.64 -1.27
N ALA A 823 -35.22 -0.62 0.08
CA ALA A 823 -34.40 -1.52 0.89
C ALA A 823 -34.93 -2.95 0.82
N ALA A 824 -36.25 -3.13 0.92
CA ALA A 824 -36.90 -4.43 0.73
C ALA A 824 -36.73 -4.96 -0.69
N CYS A 825 -36.70 -4.08 -1.70
CA CYS A 825 -36.37 -4.46 -3.08
C CYS A 825 -34.94 -5.00 -3.21
N ASP A 826 -33.96 -4.32 -2.62
CA ASP A 826 -32.55 -4.73 -2.70
C ASP A 826 -32.30 -6.04 -1.93
N GLU A 827 -32.96 -6.25 -0.79
CA GLU A 827 -32.96 -7.52 -0.05
C GLU A 827 -33.54 -8.67 -0.88
N LEU A 828 -34.67 -8.45 -1.56
CA LEU A 828 -35.31 -9.45 -2.41
C LEU A 828 -34.46 -9.75 -3.66
N VAL A 829 -33.83 -8.75 -4.27
CA VAL A 829 -32.89 -8.94 -5.39
C VAL A 829 -31.71 -9.81 -4.95
N GLU A 830 -31.17 -9.59 -3.76
CA GLU A 830 -30.07 -10.39 -3.22
C GLU A 830 -30.52 -11.83 -2.86
N GLN A 831 -31.73 -12.01 -2.34
CA GLN A 831 -32.32 -13.33 -2.12
C GLN A 831 -32.46 -14.10 -3.44
N GLU A 832 -33.01 -13.48 -4.47
CA GLU A 832 -33.17 -14.07 -5.80
C GLU A 832 -31.82 -14.32 -6.49
N ARG A 833 -30.80 -13.46 -6.27
CA ARG A 833 -29.42 -13.72 -6.72
C ARG A 833 -28.86 -14.99 -6.12
N ARG A 834 -29.02 -15.18 -4.81
CA ARG A 834 -28.58 -16.41 -4.13
C ARG A 834 -29.36 -17.63 -4.62
N ALA A 835 -30.66 -17.49 -4.88
CA ALA A 835 -31.48 -18.57 -5.43
C ALA A 835 -31.03 -18.95 -6.85
N ALA A 836 -30.93 -17.98 -7.76
CA ALA A 836 -30.49 -18.18 -9.14
C ALA A 836 -29.09 -18.81 -9.20
N ARG A 837 -28.16 -18.41 -8.34
CA ARG A 837 -26.82 -19.00 -8.24
C ARG A 837 -26.83 -20.48 -7.90
N ARG A 838 -27.72 -20.93 -7.01
CA ARG A 838 -27.87 -22.35 -6.64
C ARG A 838 -28.45 -23.22 -7.75
N HIS A 839 -29.07 -22.61 -8.76
CA HIS A 839 -29.64 -23.32 -9.92
C HIS A 839 -28.68 -23.42 -11.10
N LEU A 840 -27.46 -22.89 -10.97
CA LEU A 840 -26.40 -23.07 -11.96
C LEU A 840 -25.74 -24.43 -11.75
N ASP A 841 -25.68 -25.21 -12.82
CA ASP A 841 -25.15 -26.57 -12.83
C ASP A 841 -24.45 -26.81 -14.18
N PRO A 842 -23.11 -26.71 -14.22
CA PRO A 842 -22.35 -26.95 -15.43
C PRO A 842 -22.54 -28.34 -16.03
N ASP A 843 -22.82 -29.37 -15.22
CA ASP A 843 -23.02 -30.75 -15.71
C ASP A 843 -24.34 -30.90 -16.49
N ARG A 844 -25.35 -30.13 -16.08
CA ARG A 844 -26.62 -30.01 -16.80
C ARG A 844 -26.57 -28.97 -17.92
N GLY A 845 -25.49 -28.19 -17.99
CA GLY A 845 -25.30 -27.06 -18.89
C GLY A 845 -26.13 -25.84 -18.50
N ASP A 846 -26.54 -25.76 -17.23
CA ASP A 846 -27.22 -24.61 -16.67
C ASP A 846 -26.21 -23.51 -16.36
N MET A 847 -25.75 -22.82 -17.41
CA MET A 847 -24.68 -21.83 -17.34
C MET A 847 -25.16 -20.41 -17.01
N VAL A 848 -26.45 -20.13 -17.19
CA VAL A 848 -27.04 -18.79 -17.05
C VAL A 848 -28.43 -18.87 -16.41
N ARG A 849 -28.75 -17.88 -15.57
CA ARG A 849 -30.09 -17.60 -15.04
C ARG A 849 -30.38 -16.11 -15.12
N ALA A 850 -31.65 -15.78 -15.30
CA ALA A 850 -32.14 -14.41 -15.34
C ALA A 850 -33.35 -14.24 -14.42
N VAL A 851 -33.41 -13.12 -13.69
CA VAL A 851 -34.58 -12.76 -12.87
C VAL A 851 -35.04 -11.37 -13.28
N LEU A 852 -36.28 -11.29 -13.76
CA LEU A 852 -36.94 -10.06 -14.16
C LEU A 852 -37.85 -9.60 -13.01
N PHE A 853 -37.50 -8.45 -12.44
CA PHE A 853 -38.27 -7.79 -11.39
C PHE A 853 -39.21 -6.76 -12.02
N HIS A 854 -40.48 -6.78 -11.61
CA HIS A 854 -41.51 -5.82 -12.00
C HIS A 854 -42.00 -5.04 -10.78
N GLY A 855 -42.14 -3.72 -10.87
CA GLY A 855 -42.68 -2.91 -9.77
C GLY A 855 -42.20 -1.46 -9.77
N LEU A 856 -41.61 -1.01 -8.64
CA LEU A 856 -41.10 0.35 -8.45
C LEU A 856 -40.10 0.75 -9.54
N GLU A 857 -39.18 -0.17 -9.87
CA GLU A 857 -38.28 -0.06 -11.02
C GLU A 857 -38.08 -1.45 -11.62
N ASP A 858 -38.30 -1.58 -12.94
CA ASP A 858 -38.08 -2.84 -13.64
C ASP A 858 -36.57 -3.09 -13.79
N ARG A 859 -36.11 -4.24 -13.30
CA ARG A 859 -34.69 -4.62 -13.27
C ARG A 859 -34.52 -6.04 -13.81
N LEU A 860 -33.41 -6.28 -14.49
CA LEU A 860 -32.99 -7.62 -14.90
C LEU A 860 -31.71 -8.00 -14.16
N LEU A 861 -31.79 -9.06 -13.37
CA LEU A 861 -30.63 -9.72 -12.79
C LEU A 861 -30.18 -10.84 -13.72
N LEU A 862 -28.91 -10.82 -14.12
CA LEU A 862 -28.25 -11.93 -14.82
C LEU A 862 -27.26 -12.60 -13.89
N VAL A 863 -27.27 -13.92 -13.83
CA VAL A 863 -26.33 -14.74 -13.07
C VAL A 863 -25.73 -15.77 -14.01
N ILE A 864 -24.42 -15.75 -14.23
CA ILE A 864 -23.72 -16.59 -15.21
C ILE A 864 -22.55 -17.29 -14.54
N HIS A 865 -22.41 -18.59 -14.77
CA HIS A 865 -21.34 -19.42 -14.23
C HIS A 865 -19.97 -18.99 -14.79
N HIS A 866 -18.92 -19.01 -13.96
CA HIS A 866 -17.60 -18.50 -14.31
C HIS A 866 -16.87 -19.27 -15.42
N LEU A 867 -17.29 -20.51 -15.71
CA LEU A 867 -16.82 -21.22 -16.92
C LEU A 867 -17.26 -20.53 -18.22
N ALA A 868 -18.27 -19.65 -18.17
CA ALA A 868 -18.81 -18.93 -19.31
C ALA A 868 -18.58 -17.41 -19.27
N VAL A 869 -18.15 -16.85 -18.13
CA VAL A 869 -18.07 -15.40 -17.93
C VAL A 869 -16.93 -14.97 -17.01
N ASP A 870 -16.39 -13.79 -17.27
CA ASP A 870 -15.48 -13.05 -16.40
C ASP A 870 -15.89 -11.56 -16.29
N GLY A 871 -15.16 -10.79 -15.48
CA GLY A 871 -15.49 -9.38 -15.24
C GLY A 871 -15.46 -8.48 -16.48
N VAL A 872 -14.75 -8.88 -17.56
CA VAL A 872 -14.68 -8.11 -18.82
C VAL A 872 -15.75 -8.54 -19.83
N SER A 873 -16.30 -9.75 -19.70
CA SER A 873 -17.34 -10.31 -20.56
C SER A 873 -18.62 -9.46 -20.59
N TRP A 874 -18.94 -8.74 -19.50
CA TRP A 874 -20.10 -7.84 -19.44
C TRP A 874 -20.05 -6.70 -20.46
N ARG A 875 -18.86 -6.30 -20.92
CA ARG A 875 -18.68 -5.27 -21.97
C ARG A 875 -19.11 -5.76 -23.36
N VAL A 876 -19.32 -7.06 -23.52
CA VAL A 876 -19.82 -7.70 -24.75
C VAL A 876 -21.27 -8.10 -24.56
N LEU A 877 -21.57 -8.83 -23.48
CA LEU A 877 -22.90 -9.37 -23.23
C LEU A 877 -23.97 -8.29 -23.05
N LEU A 878 -23.66 -7.16 -22.39
CA LEU A 878 -24.66 -6.11 -22.15
C LEU A 878 -25.01 -5.32 -23.43
N PRO A 879 -24.05 -4.84 -24.25
CA PRO A 879 -24.39 -4.24 -25.55
C PRO A 879 -25.12 -5.19 -26.49
N ASP A 880 -24.75 -6.48 -26.53
CA ASP A 880 -25.41 -7.48 -27.36
C ASP A 880 -26.84 -7.77 -26.88
N LEU A 881 -27.05 -7.82 -25.56
CA LEU A 881 -28.39 -7.95 -24.97
C LEU A 881 -29.26 -6.73 -25.28
N GLU A 882 -28.70 -5.53 -25.17
CA GLU A 882 -29.38 -4.28 -25.51
C GLU A 882 -29.76 -4.23 -27.00
N GLN A 883 -28.84 -4.63 -27.89
CA GLN A 883 -29.11 -4.71 -29.31
C GLN A 883 -30.15 -5.78 -29.65
N ALA A 884 -30.06 -6.96 -29.01
CA ALA A 884 -31.06 -8.02 -29.16
C ALA A 884 -32.44 -7.55 -28.68
N HIS A 885 -32.51 -6.79 -27.59
CA HIS A 885 -33.74 -6.18 -27.11
C HIS A 885 -34.29 -5.14 -28.09
N ARG A 886 -33.43 -4.30 -28.69
CA ARG A 886 -33.83 -3.36 -29.75
C ARG A 886 -34.41 -4.07 -30.98
N HIS A 887 -33.83 -5.19 -31.40
CA HIS A 887 -34.39 -6.00 -32.49
C HIS A 887 -35.73 -6.64 -32.10
N ALA A 888 -35.84 -7.15 -30.86
CA ALA A 888 -37.08 -7.73 -30.32
C ALA A 888 -38.23 -6.70 -30.30
N LEU A 889 -37.95 -5.46 -29.89
CA LEU A 889 -38.93 -4.36 -29.89
C LEU A 889 -39.46 -4.03 -31.29
N ARG A 890 -38.64 -4.20 -32.33
CA ARG A 890 -38.99 -3.92 -33.72
C ARG A 890 -39.57 -5.12 -34.47
N GLY A 891 -39.63 -6.30 -33.82
CA GLY A 891 -39.99 -7.54 -34.48
C GLY A 891 -38.99 -7.99 -35.56
N GLU A 892 -37.75 -7.49 -35.50
CA GLU A 892 -36.69 -7.80 -36.47
C GLU A 892 -36.00 -9.11 -36.10
N HIS A 893 -35.68 -9.96 -37.09
CA HIS A 893 -34.86 -11.17 -36.91
C HIS A 893 -33.38 -10.96 -37.30
N ALA A 894 -32.89 -9.72 -37.17
CA ALA A 894 -31.51 -9.39 -37.51
C ALA A 894 -30.50 -10.10 -36.58
N PRO A 895 -29.42 -10.69 -37.12
CA PRO A 895 -28.37 -11.32 -36.33
C PRO A 895 -27.58 -10.26 -35.55
N LEU A 896 -27.02 -10.66 -34.41
CA LEU A 896 -26.05 -9.85 -33.68
C LEU A 896 -24.72 -9.76 -34.45
N PRO A 897 -23.89 -8.73 -34.20
CA PRO A 897 -22.58 -8.58 -34.85
C PRO A 897 -21.72 -9.85 -34.71
N PRO A 898 -20.97 -10.27 -35.73
CA PRO A 898 -20.22 -11.52 -35.66
C PRO A 898 -19.13 -11.46 -34.59
N VAL A 899 -19.01 -12.54 -33.78
CA VAL A 899 -17.95 -12.69 -32.78
C VAL A 899 -16.57 -12.72 -33.47
N PRO A 900 -15.67 -11.75 -33.23
CA PRO A 900 -14.42 -11.62 -33.98
C PRO A 900 -13.44 -12.78 -33.78
N THR A 901 -13.46 -13.40 -32.61
CA THR A 901 -12.66 -14.58 -32.27
C THR A 901 -13.57 -15.62 -31.63
N PRO A 902 -13.96 -16.68 -32.35
CA PRO A 902 -14.78 -17.74 -31.79
C PRO A 902 -14.11 -18.38 -30.58
N LEU A 903 -14.90 -18.78 -29.56
CA LEU A 903 -14.39 -19.38 -28.31
C LEU A 903 -13.45 -20.57 -28.59
N ARG A 904 -13.81 -21.41 -29.55
CA ARG A 904 -13.00 -22.55 -29.99
C ARG A 904 -11.64 -22.15 -30.57
N ALA A 905 -11.60 -21.07 -31.35
CA ALA A 905 -10.36 -20.54 -31.92
C ALA A 905 -9.48 -19.95 -30.81
N TRP A 906 -10.10 -19.23 -29.87
CA TRP A 906 -9.44 -18.67 -28.71
C TRP A 906 -8.80 -19.74 -27.83
N THR A 907 -9.54 -20.80 -27.46
CA THR A 907 -8.99 -21.86 -26.62
C THR A 907 -7.82 -22.58 -27.26
N ARG A 908 -7.90 -22.87 -28.57
CA ARG A 908 -6.79 -23.48 -29.32
C ARG A 908 -5.55 -22.59 -29.31
N ALA A 909 -5.73 -21.29 -29.54
CA ALA A 909 -4.63 -20.32 -29.54
C ALA A 909 -3.97 -20.25 -28.14
N LEU A 910 -4.78 -20.20 -27.08
CA LEU A 910 -4.28 -20.21 -25.70
C LEU A 910 -3.51 -21.47 -25.35
N ARG A 911 -4.00 -22.66 -25.73
CA ARG A 911 -3.28 -23.92 -25.49
C ARG A 911 -1.99 -24.02 -26.29
N ALA A 912 -2.00 -23.57 -27.55
CA ALA A 912 -0.79 -23.50 -28.37
C ALA A 912 0.24 -22.56 -27.74
N ALA A 913 -0.20 -21.40 -27.22
CA ALA A 913 0.67 -20.47 -26.50
C ALA A 913 1.20 -21.06 -25.19
N ALA A 914 0.36 -21.71 -24.39
CA ALA A 914 0.76 -22.37 -23.13
C ALA A 914 1.79 -23.48 -23.35
N ARG A 915 1.72 -24.18 -24.48
CA ARG A 915 2.69 -25.22 -24.87
C ARG A 915 3.91 -24.67 -25.62
N SER A 916 4.00 -23.36 -25.82
CA SER A 916 5.12 -22.76 -26.55
C SER A 916 6.44 -22.94 -25.79
N GLU A 917 7.53 -22.97 -26.53
CA GLU A 917 8.89 -23.12 -25.98
C GLU A 917 9.26 -21.94 -25.07
N ALA A 918 8.71 -20.74 -25.33
CA ALA A 918 8.86 -19.56 -24.48
C ALA A 918 8.22 -19.73 -23.09
N VAL A 919 7.02 -20.32 -23.02
CA VAL A 919 6.34 -20.59 -21.74
C VAL A 919 7.01 -21.76 -21.00
N ARG A 920 7.45 -22.80 -21.72
CA ARG A 920 8.23 -23.90 -21.11
C ARG A 920 9.59 -23.45 -20.58
N ALA A 921 10.21 -22.45 -21.20
CA ALA A 921 11.45 -21.84 -20.71
C ALA A 921 11.21 -21.00 -19.43
N ASP A 922 10.04 -20.38 -19.28
CA ASP A 922 9.63 -19.70 -18.04
C ASP A 922 9.25 -20.70 -16.93
N GLU A 923 8.70 -21.88 -17.24
CA GLU A 923 8.40 -22.93 -16.25
C GLU A 923 9.66 -23.66 -15.72
N THR A 924 10.80 -23.51 -16.40
CA THR A 924 12.09 -24.11 -15.98
C THR A 924 13.00 -23.16 -15.20
N TRP A 925 12.50 -21.99 -14.78
CA TRP A 925 13.25 -20.98 -14.02
C TRP A 925 12.69 -20.71 -12.62
#